data_AF-A0A9D6ZUG0-F1
#
_entry.id   AF-A0A9D6ZUG0-F1
#
_cell.length_a   1.000
_cell.length_b   1.000
_cell.length_c   1.000
_cell.angle_alpha   90.00
_cell.angle_beta   90.00
_cell.angle_gamma   90.00
#
_symmetry.space_group_name_H-M   'P 1'
#
loop_
_entity.id
_entity.type
_entity.pdbx_description
1 polymer ?
#
loop_
_entity_poly.entity_id
_entity_poly.type
_entity_poly.pdbx_seq_one_letter_code
_entity_poly.pdbx_strand_id
1 'polypeptide(L)'
;MLVALPASIAFGVAVYTPFGASAAAQGAVAGILGATALGIVAPIFGGTDRLISAPCAPAAAVMGALAMELMSNGGGADPAHALVLMALTAVMSAGLQIVYGLLGGGTLIKYIPYPVVTGYLSGVGVVIFLKQLPGLFGLPKGMHLSAGLMDPALWRWQALVVGAAAILVMALAPRVTRRVPAAILGLGAGVLAYFGLGFLDPALRELAGNPLVIGPIGASANAIAAGFASRWSGLASLELADFTRIAMPALTLSVLLSIDTLKTCVVVDAMTRSRHDSNREIIGQGLANLASACLGGMPGAGTSGATLVNIASGGRTRASSILEGVFVLLAFLLLGRLVAWAPIAALSGILIVVAVRMFDWSSVRLLKQKSTILDFVVIAAVIAVAVGIGLITASGVGIALAIVLFIREQTRRTVIHRKVYGNQVSSRQKRLPEDMAILEQRGHEVVVCELEGTLFFGTTDQLLTQLAADLESRRFVILDMRRVRGVDFTAVHILEQMQAQLGERGGELIFSDLPKTLPSGEDLNAYFDEVGLVKPEHHIRIYPQLSDALEAVEDQLLAEAGHGESADEIPLELRDFDFVAGRKEETLQAFAACVEERHCEPGEAIFRQGEMSDELFFVRRGSVRVLLKAGGASEFHIATFGRGDFFGDLAFLDRGQRSADAIAERVTDLFVISRQRFDEVAKLHPRLAQHFFASMAHSIALRLRHADGELQALREA
;
A
#
# COMPACT_ATOMS: atom_id res chain seq x y z
N MET A 1 12.85 32.02 6.95
CA MET A 1 12.89 33.32 7.62
C MET A 1 11.88 34.24 6.99
N LEU A 2 12.08 34.71 5.74
CA LEU A 2 11.21 35.70 5.09
C LEU A 2 9.71 35.32 5.01
N VAL A 3 9.42 34.02 4.95
CA VAL A 3 8.05 33.49 4.95
C VAL A 3 7.53 33.15 6.34
N ALA A 4 8.36 32.48 7.16
CA ALA A 4 7.96 32.02 8.48
C ALA A 4 7.82 33.19 9.47
N LEU A 5 8.78 34.12 9.49
CA LEU A 5 8.88 35.19 10.48
C LEU A 5 7.62 36.09 10.55
N PRO A 6 7.09 36.64 9.44
CA PRO A 6 5.89 37.47 9.50
C PRO A 6 4.66 36.70 10.00
N ALA A 7 4.52 35.43 9.58
CA ALA A 7 3.43 34.57 10.03
C ALA A 7 3.55 34.27 11.52
N SER A 8 4.75 33.95 12.00
CA SER A 8 5.00 33.66 13.41
C SER A 8 4.73 34.88 14.31
N ILE A 9 5.12 36.08 13.87
CA ILE A 9 4.78 37.34 14.57
C ILE A 9 3.26 37.51 14.63
N ALA A 10 2.56 37.36 13.50
CA ALA A 10 1.11 37.53 13.44
C ALA A 10 0.37 36.53 14.34
N PHE A 11 0.78 35.26 14.35
CA PHE A 11 0.20 34.25 15.22
C PHE A 11 0.48 34.54 16.70
N GLY A 12 1.71 34.94 17.04
CA GLY A 12 2.05 35.32 18.40
C GLY A 12 1.25 36.52 18.90
N VAL A 13 1.10 37.57 18.08
CA VAL A 13 0.23 38.72 18.39
C VAL A 13 -1.22 38.28 18.62
N ALA A 14 -1.77 37.43 17.74
CA ALA A 14 -3.15 36.95 17.85
C ALA A 14 -3.39 36.20 19.17
N VAL A 15 -2.45 35.34 19.57
CA VAL A 15 -2.52 34.57 20.82
C VAL A 15 -2.48 35.47 22.06
N TYR A 16 -1.73 36.57 22.01
CA TYR A 16 -1.54 37.47 23.15
C TYR A 16 -2.54 38.65 23.19
N THR A 17 -3.31 38.86 22.13
CA THR A 17 -4.31 39.94 22.04
C THR A 17 -5.36 39.90 23.18
N PRO A 18 -5.83 38.73 23.67
CA PRO A 18 -6.77 38.67 24.79
C PRO A 18 -6.25 39.30 26.10
N PHE A 19 -4.94 39.43 26.28
CA PHE A 19 -4.32 40.06 27.46
C PHE A 19 -4.24 41.60 27.36
N GLY A 20 -4.78 42.19 26.28
CA GLY A 20 -4.80 43.62 26.04
C GLY A 20 -3.79 44.11 24.99
N ALA A 21 -3.96 45.35 24.53
CA ALA A 21 -3.18 45.93 23.43
C ALA A 21 -1.67 46.02 23.74
N SER A 22 -1.29 46.13 25.01
CA SER A 22 0.12 46.15 25.46
C SER A 22 0.80 44.78 25.35
N ALA A 23 0.05 43.68 25.33
CA ALA A 23 0.58 42.32 25.22
C ALA A 23 0.90 41.90 23.77
N ALA A 24 0.43 42.65 22.77
CA ALA A 24 0.70 42.38 21.35
C ALA A 24 2.21 42.35 21.04
N ALA A 25 2.99 43.25 21.66
CA ALA A 25 4.45 43.27 21.50
C ALA A 25 5.12 42.02 22.09
N GLN A 26 4.64 41.54 23.25
CA GLN A 26 5.11 40.28 23.84
C GLN A 26 4.73 39.07 22.98
N GLY A 27 3.53 39.09 22.38
CA GLY A 27 3.09 38.09 21.42
C GLY A 27 3.98 38.03 20.18
N ALA A 28 4.33 39.19 19.60
CA ALA A 28 5.27 39.26 18.48
C ALA A 28 6.61 38.60 18.84
N VAL A 29 7.17 38.89 20.02
CA VAL A 29 8.40 38.26 20.52
C VAL A 29 8.23 36.75 20.68
N ALA A 30 7.14 36.29 21.29
CA ALA A 30 6.87 34.86 21.46
C ALA A 30 6.84 34.14 20.10
N GLY A 31 6.26 34.77 19.07
CA GLY A 31 6.31 34.27 17.69
C GLY A 31 7.73 34.13 17.15
N ILE A 32 8.58 35.13 17.35
CA ILE A 32 9.98 35.14 16.88
C ILE A 32 10.82 34.08 17.60
N LEU A 33 10.69 33.99 18.93
CA LEU A 33 11.39 33.00 19.75
C LEU A 33 10.94 31.59 19.40
N GLY A 34 9.65 31.40 19.14
CA GLY A 34 9.13 30.12 18.67
C GLY A 34 9.70 29.71 17.31
N ALA A 35 9.71 30.62 16.33
CA ALA A 35 10.32 30.37 15.02
C ALA A 35 11.82 30.03 15.12
N THR A 36 12.53 30.71 16.02
CA THR A 36 13.96 30.43 16.28
C THR A 36 14.15 29.02 16.86
N ALA A 37 13.46 28.70 17.95
CA ALA A 37 13.62 27.44 18.65
C ALA A 37 13.20 26.25 17.78
N LEU A 38 12.05 26.37 17.12
CA LEU A 38 11.50 25.35 16.23
C LEU A 38 12.42 25.12 15.02
N GLY A 39 12.87 26.20 14.36
CA GLY A 39 13.74 26.12 13.20
C GLY A 39 15.12 25.52 13.51
N ILE A 40 15.62 25.64 14.74
CA ILE A 40 16.93 25.07 15.13
C ILE A 40 16.77 23.63 15.64
N VAL A 41 15.87 23.41 16.59
CA VAL A 41 15.82 22.14 17.35
C VAL A 41 15.13 21.03 16.56
N ALA A 42 14.02 21.33 15.87
CA ALA A 42 13.28 20.33 15.11
C ALA A 42 14.13 19.61 14.06
N PRO A 43 14.92 20.28 13.19
CA PRO A 43 15.74 19.59 12.20
C PRO A 43 16.96 18.84 12.76
N ILE A 44 17.39 19.13 13.99
CA ILE A 44 18.50 18.41 14.64
C ILE A 44 18.02 17.01 15.06
N PHE A 45 16.86 16.96 15.71
CA PHE A 45 16.32 15.74 16.30
C PHE A 45 15.30 15.02 15.39
N GLY A 46 14.63 15.76 14.50
CA GLY A 46 13.62 15.27 13.57
C GLY A 46 14.14 14.34 12.48
N GLY A 47 13.20 13.69 11.79
CA GLY A 47 13.43 12.66 10.78
C GLY A 47 13.25 13.13 9.34
N THR A 48 12.91 14.41 9.12
CA THR A 48 12.52 14.95 7.80
C THR A 48 13.49 16.02 7.32
N ASP A 49 14.11 15.79 6.16
CA ASP A 49 14.91 16.81 5.49
C ASP A 49 14.03 17.91 4.86
N ARG A 50 14.55 19.14 4.81
CA ARG A 50 13.93 20.31 4.14
C ARG A 50 12.65 20.85 4.80
N LEU A 51 12.12 20.17 5.83
CA LEU A 51 10.99 20.64 6.62
C LEU A 51 11.36 21.91 7.40
N ILE A 52 10.53 22.93 7.31
CA ILE A 52 10.66 24.18 8.09
C ILE A 52 9.62 24.16 9.20
N SER A 53 10.09 24.10 10.45
CA SER A 53 9.23 24.17 11.64
C SER A 53 9.16 25.60 12.17
N ALA A 54 7.94 26.08 12.39
CA ALA A 54 7.68 27.42 12.90
C ALA A 54 6.30 27.48 13.57
N PRO A 55 5.98 28.55 14.34
CA PRO A 55 4.65 28.78 14.86
C PRO A 55 3.60 28.79 13.75
N CYS A 56 2.48 28.11 13.97
CA CYS A 56 1.48 27.82 12.96
C CYS A 56 0.06 28.22 13.40
N ALA A 57 -0.87 28.27 12.44
CA ALA A 57 -2.25 28.69 12.69
C ALA A 57 -3.02 27.77 13.67
N PRO A 58 -2.91 26.42 13.59
CA PRO A 58 -3.55 25.54 14.58
C PRO A 58 -3.07 25.81 16.02
N ALA A 59 -1.75 26.02 16.20
CA ALA A 59 -1.21 26.41 17.50
C ALA A 59 -1.83 27.74 17.97
N ALA A 60 -1.92 28.72 17.08
CA ALA A 60 -2.48 30.03 17.38
C ALA A 60 -3.95 29.95 17.81
N ALA A 61 -4.74 29.10 17.13
CA ALA A 61 -6.14 28.92 17.43
C ALA A 61 -6.34 28.32 18.82
N VAL A 62 -5.63 27.22 19.14
CA VAL A 62 -5.76 26.56 20.45
C VAL A 62 -5.24 27.45 21.58
N MET A 63 -4.06 28.04 21.40
CA MET A 63 -3.46 28.90 22.42
C MET A 63 -4.25 30.21 22.60
N GLY A 64 -4.81 30.76 21.53
CA GLY A 64 -5.67 31.94 21.59
C GLY A 64 -7.03 31.66 22.23
N ALA A 65 -7.63 30.50 21.95
CA ALA A 65 -8.85 30.04 22.62
C ALA A 65 -8.60 29.86 24.12
N LEU A 66 -7.51 29.19 24.49
CA LEU A 66 -7.09 29.06 25.88
C LEU A 66 -6.86 30.43 26.55
N ALA A 67 -6.15 31.35 25.86
CA ALA A 67 -5.93 32.69 26.37
C ALA A 67 -7.26 33.44 26.62
N MET A 68 -8.23 33.34 25.71
CA MET A 68 -9.56 33.92 25.89
C MET A 68 -10.32 33.27 27.06
N GLU A 69 -10.26 31.94 27.18
CA GLU A 69 -10.92 31.21 28.26
C GLU A 69 -10.35 31.62 29.63
N LEU A 70 -9.02 31.65 29.78
CA LEU A 70 -8.33 32.05 31.00
C LEU A 70 -8.59 33.52 31.40
N MET A 71 -8.81 34.40 30.41
CA MET A 71 -9.09 35.83 30.62
C MET A 71 -10.58 36.15 30.77
N SER A 72 -11.48 35.22 30.46
CA SER A 72 -12.93 35.42 30.60
C SER A 72 -13.39 35.35 32.08
N ASN A 73 -14.55 35.93 32.39
CA ASN A 73 -15.12 36.04 33.75
C ASN A 73 -15.33 34.71 34.50
N GLY A 74 -15.11 33.55 33.87
CA GLY A 74 -15.10 32.23 34.52
C GLY A 74 -13.70 31.68 34.88
N GLY A 75 -12.62 32.27 34.35
CA GLY A 75 -11.24 31.81 34.54
C GLY A 75 -10.46 32.53 35.65
N GLY A 76 -10.73 33.83 35.86
CA GLY A 76 -10.27 34.63 37.01
C GLY A 76 -8.76 34.75 37.21
N ALA A 77 -7.93 34.27 36.27
CA ALA A 77 -6.48 34.28 36.42
C ALA A 77 -5.92 35.68 36.19
N ASP A 78 -4.99 36.11 37.05
CA ASP A 78 -4.12 37.25 36.75
C ASP A 78 -3.43 37.02 35.38
N PRO A 79 -3.34 38.03 34.48
CA PRO A 79 -2.57 37.93 33.24
C PRO A 79 -1.21 37.25 33.40
N ALA A 80 -0.50 37.48 34.51
CA ALA A 80 0.77 36.80 34.79
C ALA A 80 0.61 35.28 34.96
N HIS A 81 -0.39 34.85 35.72
CA HIS A 81 -0.69 33.43 35.95
C HIS A 81 -1.22 32.75 34.68
N ALA A 82 -2.09 33.40 33.92
CA ALA A 82 -2.58 32.89 32.63
C ALA A 82 -1.45 32.65 31.61
N LEU A 83 -0.45 33.55 31.54
CA LEU A 83 0.73 33.36 30.69
C LEU A 83 1.58 32.16 31.13
N VAL A 84 1.65 31.86 32.43
CA VAL A 84 2.32 30.64 32.95
C VAL A 84 1.55 29.39 32.53
N LEU A 85 0.23 29.38 32.66
CA LEU A 85 -0.61 28.25 32.22
C LEU A 85 -0.49 27.97 30.72
N MET A 86 -0.40 29.01 29.91
CA MET A 86 -0.13 28.87 28.47
C MET A 86 1.24 28.23 28.21
N ALA A 87 2.30 28.68 28.89
CA ALA A 87 3.63 28.08 28.76
C ALA A 87 3.61 26.61 29.20
N LEU A 88 2.95 26.30 30.32
CA LEU A 88 2.81 24.93 30.84
C LEU A 88 2.00 24.03 29.89
N THR A 89 0.96 24.57 29.24
CA THR A 89 0.20 23.87 28.19
C THR A 89 1.12 23.49 27.03
N ALA A 90 2.00 24.40 26.59
CA ALA A 90 2.96 24.12 25.53
C ALA A 90 4.00 23.05 25.94
N VAL A 91 4.50 23.10 27.19
CA VAL A 91 5.40 22.08 27.76
C VAL A 91 4.72 20.71 27.83
N MET A 92 3.48 20.65 28.32
CA MET A 92 2.74 19.39 28.43
C MET A 92 2.41 18.80 27.05
N SER A 93 2.01 19.66 26.11
CA SER A 93 1.82 19.27 24.70
C SER A 93 3.10 18.69 24.10
N ALA A 94 4.25 19.34 24.32
CA ALA A 94 5.55 18.86 23.86
C ALA A 94 5.91 17.48 24.45
N GLY A 95 5.66 17.27 25.74
CA GLY A 95 5.84 15.97 26.39
C GLY A 95 4.97 14.87 25.77
N LEU A 96 3.70 15.16 25.52
CA LEU A 96 2.79 14.23 24.84
C LEU A 96 3.27 13.86 23.43
N GLN A 97 3.79 14.81 22.65
CA GLN A 97 4.38 14.52 21.34
C GLN A 97 5.55 13.53 21.45
N ILE A 98 6.47 13.75 22.39
CA ILE A 98 7.60 12.83 22.62
C ILE A 98 7.08 11.43 22.94
N VAL A 99 6.07 11.31 23.82
CA VAL A 99 5.42 10.02 24.13
C VAL A 99 4.82 9.36 22.89
N TYR A 100 4.09 10.09 22.04
CA TYR A 100 3.52 9.52 20.81
C TYR A 100 4.59 8.97 19.87
N GLY A 101 5.71 9.68 19.72
CA GLY A 101 6.82 9.22 18.89
C GLY A 101 7.49 7.96 19.46
N LEU A 102 7.69 7.89 20.78
CA LEU A 102 8.25 6.70 21.45
C LEU A 102 7.33 5.48 21.35
N LEU A 103 6.02 5.68 21.38
CA LEU A 103 5.01 4.62 21.22
C LEU A 103 4.78 4.21 19.76
N GLY A 104 5.48 4.81 18.79
CA GLY A 104 5.33 4.47 17.37
C GLY A 104 4.11 5.11 16.68
N GLY A 105 3.48 6.12 17.31
CA GLY A 105 2.25 6.77 16.84
C GLY A 105 2.39 7.50 15.50
N GLY A 106 3.62 7.82 15.07
CA GLY A 106 3.87 8.43 13.76
C GLY A 106 3.66 7.46 12.59
N THR A 107 3.61 6.16 12.84
CA THR A 107 3.45 5.14 11.78
C THR A 107 2.11 5.23 11.05
N LEU A 108 1.08 5.79 11.70
CA LEU A 108 -0.27 5.95 11.13
C LEU A 108 -0.28 6.82 9.86
N ILE A 109 0.68 7.73 9.69
CA ILE A 109 0.73 8.61 8.52
C ILE A 109 1.00 7.87 7.20
N LYS A 110 1.58 6.66 7.27
CA LYS A 110 1.94 5.84 6.10
C LYS A 110 0.72 5.39 5.30
N TYR A 111 -0.48 5.47 5.87
CA TYR A 111 -1.73 5.06 5.25
C TYR A 111 -2.47 6.18 4.51
N ILE A 112 -1.94 7.41 4.48
CA ILE A 112 -2.58 8.51 3.74
C ILE A 112 -2.43 8.28 2.23
N PRO A 113 -3.54 8.14 1.49
CA PRO A 113 -3.48 7.88 0.04
C PRO A 113 -2.97 9.08 -0.75
N TYR A 114 -2.27 8.83 -1.86
CA TYR A 114 -1.69 9.87 -2.72
C TYR A 114 -2.69 10.94 -3.23
N PRO A 115 -3.94 10.60 -3.62
CA PRO A 115 -4.93 11.60 -3.99
C PRO A 115 -5.24 12.60 -2.86
N VAL A 116 -5.20 12.16 -1.60
CA VAL A 116 -5.41 13.03 -0.44
C VAL A 116 -4.26 14.01 -0.27
N VAL A 117 -3.02 13.55 -0.43
CA VAL A 117 -1.81 14.39 -0.36
C VAL A 117 -1.83 15.46 -1.45
N THR A 118 -2.21 15.06 -2.66
CA THR A 118 -2.21 15.94 -3.83
C THR A 118 -3.35 16.96 -3.79
N GLY A 119 -4.55 16.54 -3.37
CA GLY A 119 -5.67 17.43 -3.08
C GLY A 119 -5.33 18.40 -1.95
N TYR A 120 -4.64 17.93 -0.91
CA TYR A 120 -4.19 18.80 0.17
C TYR A 120 -3.21 19.86 -0.31
N LEU A 121 -2.16 19.48 -1.05
CA LEU A 121 -1.17 20.40 -1.62
C LEU A 121 -1.80 21.52 -2.45
N SER A 122 -2.67 21.12 -3.38
CA SER A 122 -3.41 22.04 -4.24
C SER A 122 -4.36 22.92 -3.42
N GLY A 123 -5.02 22.35 -2.41
CA GLY A 123 -5.88 23.08 -1.47
C GLY A 123 -5.13 24.14 -0.67
N VAL A 124 -3.96 23.80 -0.10
CA VAL A 124 -3.08 24.77 0.58
C VAL A 124 -2.66 25.87 -0.39
N GLY A 125 -2.31 25.52 -1.63
CA GLY A 125 -1.95 26.48 -2.67
C GLY A 125 -3.07 27.49 -2.89
N VAL A 126 -4.29 27.02 -3.11
CA VAL A 126 -5.47 27.89 -3.29
C VAL A 126 -5.74 28.75 -2.06
N VAL A 127 -5.67 28.17 -0.84
CA VAL A 127 -5.88 28.92 0.41
C VAL A 127 -4.83 30.02 0.59
N ILE A 128 -3.54 29.72 0.35
CA ILE A 128 -2.47 30.74 0.42
C ILE A 128 -2.74 31.82 -0.63
N PHE A 129 -3.02 31.44 -1.88
CA PHE A 129 -3.31 32.39 -2.95
C PHE A 129 -4.41 33.38 -2.53
N LEU A 130 -5.55 32.87 -2.07
CA LEU A 130 -6.69 33.70 -1.62
C LEU A 130 -6.33 34.58 -0.42
N LYS A 131 -5.60 34.05 0.57
CA LYS A 131 -5.21 34.80 1.78
C LYS A 131 -4.16 35.89 1.52
N GLN A 132 -3.43 35.85 0.41
CA GLN A 132 -2.42 36.85 0.07
C GLN A 132 -2.96 38.00 -0.79
N LEU A 133 -4.14 37.85 -1.40
CA LEU A 133 -4.77 38.91 -2.18
C LEU A 133 -4.93 40.22 -1.38
N PRO A 134 -5.39 40.24 -0.11
CA PRO A 134 -5.53 41.51 0.62
C PRO A 134 -4.21 42.27 0.78
N GLY A 135 -3.11 41.57 1.02
CA GLY A 135 -1.78 42.18 1.12
C GLY A 135 -1.28 42.70 -0.23
N LEU A 136 -1.60 42.03 -1.34
CA LEU A 136 -1.26 42.47 -2.70
C LEU A 136 -2.01 43.76 -3.09
N PHE A 137 -3.30 43.85 -2.75
CA PHE A 137 -4.14 45.02 -3.02
C PHE A 137 -3.98 46.15 -1.97
N GLY A 138 -3.26 45.89 -0.87
CA GLY A 138 -3.07 46.85 0.23
C GLY A 138 -4.35 47.15 1.01
N LEU A 139 -5.25 46.15 1.13
CA LEU A 139 -6.53 46.29 1.80
C LEU A 139 -6.39 46.46 3.32
N PRO A 140 -7.35 47.11 4.00
CA PRO A 140 -7.36 47.22 5.46
C PRO A 140 -7.34 45.85 6.17
N LYS A 141 -6.62 45.78 7.30
CA LYS A 141 -6.52 44.55 8.12
C LYS A 141 -7.90 44.20 8.71
N GLY A 142 -8.23 42.90 8.72
CA GLY A 142 -9.47 42.37 9.33
C GLY A 142 -10.72 42.41 8.43
N MET A 143 -10.61 42.89 7.19
CA MET A 143 -11.72 42.92 6.23
C MET A 143 -11.96 41.55 5.57
N HIS A 144 -13.22 41.23 5.28
CA HIS A 144 -13.57 40.05 4.49
C HIS A 144 -13.11 40.20 3.03
N LEU A 145 -12.49 39.16 2.48
CA LEU A 145 -11.85 39.20 1.15
C LEU A 145 -12.80 39.66 0.04
N SER A 146 -14.04 39.14 0.02
CA SER A 146 -15.00 39.50 -1.03
C SER A 146 -15.37 40.99 -1.00
N ALA A 147 -15.56 41.56 0.19
CA ALA A 147 -15.91 42.98 0.34
C ALA A 147 -14.78 43.89 -0.17
N GLY A 148 -13.53 43.58 0.18
CA GLY A 148 -12.39 44.40 -0.23
C GLY A 148 -12.01 44.26 -1.71
N LEU A 149 -12.30 43.12 -2.35
CA LEU A 149 -12.10 42.95 -3.80
C LEU A 149 -13.22 43.59 -4.64
N MET A 150 -14.43 43.71 -4.10
CA MET A 150 -15.58 44.32 -4.80
C MET A 150 -15.57 45.86 -4.75
N ASP A 151 -14.73 46.46 -3.91
CA ASP A 151 -14.59 47.90 -3.80
C ASP A 151 -13.18 48.36 -4.28
N PRO A 152 -13.05 48.74 -5.57
CA PRO A 152 -11.79 49.23 -6.11
C PRO A 152 -11.26 50.50 -5.43
N ALA A 153 -12.09 51.27 -4.73
CA ALA A 153 -11.65 52.48 -4.04
C ALA A 153 -10.74 52.17 -2.84
N LEU A 154 -10.81 50.95 -2.30
CA LEU A 154 -9.96 50.48 -1.20
C LEU A 154 -8.58 50.03 -1.66
N TRP A 155 -8.36 49.89 -2.97
CA TRP A 155 -7.14 49.34 -3.52
C TRP A 155 -6.02 50.38 -3.51
N ARG A 156 -4.88 50.01 -2.93
CA ARG A 156 -3.69 50.87 -2.92
C ARG A 156 -2.80 50.51 -4.10
N TRP A 157 -2.75 51.39 -5.10
CA TRP A 157 -1.93 51.17 -6.29
C TRP A 157 -0.43 51.03 -5.94
N GLN A 158 0.05 51.66 -4.86
CA GLN A 158 1.43 51.48 -4.37
C GLN A 158 1.70 50.01 -3.99
N ALA A 159 0.75 49.36 -3.32
CA ALA A 159 0.85 47.94 -2.97
C ALA A 159 0.89 47.06 -4.22
N LEU A 160 0.04 47.36 -5.20
CA LEU A 160 -0.01 46.63 -6.48
C LEU A 160 1.32 46.72 -7.25
N VAL A 161 1.91 47.91 -7.34
CA VAL A 161 3.21 48.10 -8.01
C VAL A 161 4.31 47.32 -7.30
N VAL A 162 4.39 47.41 -5.98
CA VAL A 162 5.39 46.71 -5.16
C VAL A 162 5.24 45.20 -5.28
N GLY A 163 4.01 44.69 -5.19
CA GLY A 163 3.71 43.27 -5.31
C GLY A 163 3.95 42.74 -6.72
N ALA A 164 3.56 43.48 -7.76
CA ALA A 164 3.81 43.13 -9.15
C ALA A 164 5.31 43.08 -9.48
N ALA A 165 6.10 44.02 -8.98
CA ALA A 165 7.56 44.00 -9.12
C ALA A 165 8.16 42.75 -8.48
N ALA A 166 7.73 42.39 -7.27
CA ALA A 166 8.18 41.19 -6.58
C ALA A 166 7.81 39.90 -7.34
N ILE A 167 6.56 39.80 -7.83
CA ILE A 167 6.06 38.66 -8.62
C ILE A 167 6.85 38.52 -9.92
N LEU A 168 6.98 39.60 -10.70
CA LEU A 168 7.62 39.61 -12.01
C LEU A 168 9.09 39.18 -11.89
N VAL A 169 9.83 39.78 -10.96
CA VAL A 169 11.24 39.44 -10.75
C VAL A 169 11.40 38.01 -10.24
N MET A 170 10.57 37.56 -9.30
CA MET A 170 10.63 36.17 -8.81
C MET A 170 10.29 35.14 -9.90
N ALA A 171 9.36 35.45 -10.80
CA ALA A 171 8.98 34.57 -11.90
C ALA A 171 10.07 34.48 -12.99
N LEU A 172 10.74 35.60 -13.28
CA LEU A 172 11.78 35.70 -14.32
C LEU A 172 13.17 35.31 -13.83
N ALA A 173 13.47 35.50 -12.54
CA ALA A 173 14.79 35.27 -11.95
C ALA A 173 15.41 33.90 -12.28
N PRO A 174 14.68 32.76 -12.23
CA PRO A 174 15.25 31.45 -12.56
C PRO A 174 15.78 31.32 -13.99
N ARG A 175 15.34 32.18 -14.92
CA ARG A 175 15.84 32.24 -16.30
C ARG A 175 17.12 33.07 -16.44
N VAL A 176 17.37 33.99 -15.51
CA VAL A 176 18.49 34.94 -15.55
C VAL A 176 19.65 34.46 -14.67
N THR A 177 19.36 33.99 -13.46
CA THR A 177 20.38 33.57 -12.50
C THR A 177 19.91 32.38 -11.67
N ARG A 178 20.86 31.47 -11.39
CA ARG A 178 20.68 30.36 -10.45
C ARG A 178 21.49 30.52 -9.17
N ARG A 179 22.29 31.59 -9.06
CA ARG A 179 23.19 31.82 -7.89
C ARG A 179 22.45 32.36 -6.68
N VAL A 180 21.41 33.18 -6.90
CA VAL A 180 20.62 33.80 -5.84
C VAL A 180 19.18 33.26 -5.91
N PRO A 181 18.59 32.82 -4.79
CA PRO A 181 17.19 32.40 -4.74
C PRO A 181 16.25 33.46 -5.31
N ALA A 182 15.34 33.03 -6.20
CA ALA A 182 14.40 33.93 -6.88
C ALA A 182 13.51 34.74 -5.92
N ALA A 183 13.18 34.18 -4.75
CA ALA A 183 12.41 34.88 -3.72
C ALA A 183 13.18 36.07 -3.10
N ILE A 184 14.51 35.98 -2.96
CA ILE A 184 15.35 37.09 -2.45
C ILE A 184 15.38 38.22 -3.47
N LEU A 185 15.55 37.89 -4.75
CA LEU A 185 15.51 38.88 -5.83
C LEU A 185 14.13 39.54 -5.94
N GLY A 186 13.05 38.77 -5.81
CA GLY A 186 11.69 39.28 -5.75
C GLY A 186 11.47 40.23 -4.58
N LEU A 187 11.92 39.86 -3.36
CA LEU A 187 11.82 40.76 -2.21
C LEU A 187 12.64 42.03 -2.40
N GLY A 188 13.87 41.91 -2.90
CA GLY A 188 14.73 43.05 -3.20
C GLY A 188 14.07 44.00 -4.20
N ALA A 189 13.47 43.48 -5.26
CA ALA A 189 12.70 44.27 -6.22
C ALA A 189 11.50 44.97 -5.59
N GLY A 190 10.75 44.28 -4.73
CA GLY A 190 9.64 44.89 -3.99
C GLY A 190 10.07 45.99 -3.03
N VAL A 191 11.17 45.78 -2.29
CA VAL A 191 11.78 46.78 -1.40
C VAL A 191 12.26 48.00 -2.19
N LEU A 192 12.96 47.79 -3.31
CA LEU A 192 13.41 48.86 -4.19
C LEU A 192 12.23 49.63 -4.79
N ALA A 193 11.17 48.94 -5.23
CA ALA A 193 9.96 49.57 -5.72
C ALA A 193 9.28 50.40 -4.62
N TYR A 194 9.20 49.88 -3.40
CA TYR A 194 8.59 50.58 -2.27
C TYR A 194 9.33 51.87 -1.91
N PHE A 195 10.65 51.81 -1.72
CA PHE A 195 11.44 53.01 -1.45
C PHE A 195 11.51 53.96 -2.65
N GLY A 196 11.47 53.41 -3.87
CA GLY A 196 11.31 54.16 -5.12
C GLY A 196 10.05 55.02 -5.11
N LEU A 197 8.91 54.42 -4.75
CA LEU A 197 7.64 55.14 -4.57
C LEU A 197 7.70 56.11 -3.39
N GLY A 198 8.47 55.80 -2.36
CA GLY A 198 8.73 56.71 -1.25
C GLY A 198 9.34 58.05 -1.68
N PHE A 199 10.04 58.12 -2.83
CA PHE A 199 10.48 59.41 -3.38
C PHE A 199 9.31 60.29 -3.87
N LEU A 200 8.23 59.67 -4.35
CA LEU A 200 7.02 60.34 -4.86
C LEU A 200 5.99 60.60 -3.76
N ASP A 201 5.87 59.70 -2.79
CA ASP A 201 4.89 59.76 -1.69
C ASP A 201 5.62 59.75 -0.33
N PRO A 202 5.83 60.94 0.29
CA PRO A 202 6.52 61.05 1.57
C PRO A 202 5.86 60.27 2.72
N ALA A 203 4.54 60.00 2.66
CA ALA A 203 3.83 59.26 3.70
C ALA A 203 4.31 57.80 3.81
N LEU A 204 4.91 57.26 2.75
CA LEU A 204 5.53 55.92 2.76
C LEU A 204 6.82 55.86 3.59
N ARG A 205 7.42 57.00 3.94
CA ARG A 205 8.64 57.10 4.74
C ARG A 205 8.35 57.18 6.24
N GLU A 206 7.09 57.15 6.64
CA GLU A 206 6.71 57.04 8.05
C GLU A 206 6.48 55.57 8.40
N LEU A 207 7.07 55.13 9.52
CA LEU A 207 6.94 53.74 9.98
C LEU A 207 5.69 53.53 10.84
N ALA A 208 5.33 54.55 11.64
CA ALA A 208 4.16 54.49 12.51
C ALA A 208 2.88 54.65 11.68
N GLY A 209 1.90 53.78 11.88
CA GLY A 209 0.60 53.87 11.20
C GLY A 209 0.61 53.50 9.71
N ASN A 210 1.75 53.10 9.15
CA ASN A 210 1.86 52.75 7.74
C ASN A 210 1.32 51.33 7.48
N PRO A 211 0.23 51.18 6.69
CA PRO A 211 -0.41 49.89 6.49
C PRO A 211 0.31 49.01 5.46
N LEU A 212 1.32 49.53 4.74
CA LEU A 212 2.01 48.83 3.66
C LEU A 212 3.28 48.09 4.09
N VAL A 213 3.77 48.36 5.30
CA VAL A 213 4.95 47.71 5.90
C VAL A 213 4.56 46.94 7.16
N ILE A 214 5.45 46.07 7.64
CA ILE A 214 5.22 45.28 8.86
C ILE A 214 4.98 46.20 10.08
N GLY A 215 5.76 47.27 10.21
CA GLY A 215 5.70 48.21 11.32
C GLY A 215 6.66 47.86 12.46
N PRO A 216 6.73 48.69 13.51
CA PRO A 216 7.74 48.56 14.57
C PRO A 216 7.51 47.29 15.40
N ILE A 217 8.56 46.48 15.54
CA ILE A 217 8.57 45.26 16.38
C ILE A 217 9.04 45.68 17.77
N GLY A 218 8.09 45.88 18.70
CA GLY A 218 8.31 46.54 20.00
C GLY A 218 8.95 45.68 21.09
N ALA A 219 10.18 45.20 20.91
CA ALA A 219 10.88 44.41 21.93
C ALA A 219 12.22 45.06 22.32
N SER A 220 12.28 45.66 23.51
CA SER A 220 13.56 45.98 24.15
C SER A 220 14.10 44.75 24.88
N ALA A 221 15.43 44.59 24.96
CA ALA A 221 16.06 43.46 25.68
C ALA A 221 15.55 43.34 27.14
N ASN A 222 15.28 44.49 27.78
CA ASN A 222 14.72 44.53 29.13
C ASN A 222 13.29 43.99 29.22
N ALA A 223 12.43 44.23 28.21
CA ALA A 223 11.08 43.69 28.18
C ALA A 223 11.06 42.17 28.02
N ILE A 224 12.02 41.62 27.27
CA ILE A 224 12.20 40.17 27.12
C ILE A 224 12.65 39.56 28.45
N ALA A 225 13.65 40.16 29.10
CA ALA A 225 14.16 39.71 30.41
C ALA A 225 13.08 39.76 31.50
N ALA A 226 12.28 40.83 31.54
CA ALA A 226 11.18 40.96 32.48
C ALA A 226 10.09 39.91 32.26
N GLY A 227 9.71 39.64 30.99
CA GLY A 227 8.75 38.59 30.66
C GLY A 227 9.26 37.16 30.90
N PHE A 228 10.58 36.97 30.95
CA PHE A 228 11.17 35.69 31.36
C PHE A 228 11.13 35.53 32.88
N ALA A 229 11.54 36.57 33.62
CA ALA A 229 11.54 36.58 35.08
C ALA A 229 10.13 36.36 35.65
N SER A 230 9.10 37.01 35.08
CA SER A 230 7.71 36.88 35.55
C SER A 230 7.15 35.47 35.38
N ARG A 231 7.54 34.76 34.31
CA ARG A 231 7.13 33.36 34.06
C ARG A 231 7.78 32.42 35.07
N TRP A 232 9.06 32.64 35.39
CA TRP A 232 9.78 31.82 36.36
C TRP A 232 9.22 32.00 37.77
N SER A 233 8.97 33.24 38.21
CA SER A 233 8.37 33.49 39.52
C SER A 233 6.95 32.93 39.65
N GLY A 234 6.18 32.90 38.55
CA GLY A 234 4.81 32.41 38.55
C GLY A 234 4.67 30.88 38.69
N LEU A 235 5.73 30.10 38.46
CA LEU A 235 5.71 28.64 38.73
C LEU A 235 5.45 28.30 40.20
N ALA A 236 5.82 29.19 41.14
CA ALA A 236 5.56 29.00 42.56
C ALA A 236 4.06 29.11 42.93
N SER A 237 3.22 29.60 42.01
CA SER A 237 1.78 29.83 42.22
C SER A 237 0.88 28.74 41.62
N LEU A 238 1.45 27.63 41.15
CA LEU A 238 0.69 26.56 40.48
C LEU A 238 -0.09 25.69 41.46
N GLU A 239 -1.36 25.45 41.16
CA GLU A 239 -2.24 24.55 41.90
C GLU A 239 -2.56 23.27 41.11
N LEU A 240 -3.03 22.23 41.77
CA LEU A 240 -3.43 20.99 41.09
C LEU A 240 -4.60 21.21 40.10
N ALA A 241 -5.48 22.17 40.41
CA ALA A 241 -6.60 22.56 39.55
C ALA A 241 -6.14 23.20 38.22
N ASP A 242 -4.93 23.74 38.16
CA ASP A 242 -4.40 24.32 36.93
C ASP A 242 -4.10 23.24 35.89
N PHE A 243 -3.57 22.10 36.33
CA PHE A 243 -3.27 20.96 35.46
C PHE A 243 -4.52 20.40 34.80
N THR A 244 -5.67 20.37 35.50
CA THR A 244 -6.93 19.91 34.91
C THR A 244 -7.47 20.89 33.88
N ARG A 245 -7.31 22.20 34.09
CA ARG A 245 -7.70 23.25 33.12
C ARG A 245 -6.90 23.15 31.82
N ILE A 246 -5.61 22.85 31.90
CA ILE A 246 -4.74 22.81 30.70
C ILE A 246 -4.62 21.41 30.06
N ALA A 247 -5.16 20.36 30.69
CA ALA A 247 -5.11 18.98 30.21
C ALA A 247 -5.64 18.82 28.78
N MET A 248 -6.89 19.23 28.56
CA MET A 248 -7.55 19.09 27.26
C MET A 248 -6.95 20.02 26.18
N PRO A 249 -6.65 21.31 26.47
CA PRO A 249 -5.91 22.16 25.54
C PRO A 249 -4.55 21.59 25.13
N ALA A 250 -3.77 21.03 26.06
CA ALA A 250 -2.47 20.45 25.73
C ALA A 250 -2.57 19.16 24.90
N LEU A 251 -3.55 18.29 25.20
CA LEU A 251 -3.85 17.11 24.40
C LEU A 251 -4.29 17.50 22.98
N THR A 252 -5.17 18.50 22.88
CA THR A 252 -5.64 19.00 21.59
C THR A 252 -4.48 19.60 20.79
N LEU A 253 -3.65 20.41 21.43
CA LEU A 253 -2.47 21.01 20.82
C LEU A 253 -1.47 19.93 20.36
N SER A 254 -1.15 18.94 21.19
CA SER A 254 -0.16 17.90 20.85
C SER A 254 -0.58 17.07 19.64
N VAL A 255 -1.85 16.66 19.59
CA VAL A 255 -2.42 15.91 18.46
C VAL A 255 -2.43 16.77 17.20
N LEU A 256 -2.93 18.00 17.27
CA LEU A 256 -3.00 18.89 16.11
C LEU A 256 -1.62 19.20 15.51
N LEU A 257 -0.64 19.53 16.35
CA LEU A 257 0.73 19.82 15.89
C LEU A 257 1.43 18.58 15.32
N SER A 258 1.15 17.39 15.87
CA SER A 258 1.65 16.12 15.32
C SER A 258 1.07 15.85 13.94
N ILE A 259 -0.26 15.97 13.80
CA ILE A 259 -0.95 15.77 12.51
C ILE A 259 -0.44 16.76 11.46
N ASP A 260 -0.33 18.05 11.79
CA ASP A 260 0.08 19.09 10.84
C ASP A 260 1.53 18.89 10.37
N THR A 261 2.41 18.46 11.29
CA THR A 261 3.80 18.10 10.95
C THR A 261 3.83 16.89 10.03
N LEU A 262 3.25 15.76 10.45
CA LEU A 262 3.33 14.50 9.70
C LEU A 262 2.73 14.64 8.30
N LYS A 263 1.62 15.36 8.20
CA LYS A 263 0.99 15.70 6.93
C LYS A 263 1.92 16.50 6.03
N THR A 264 2.60 17.50 6.59
CA THR A 264 3.61 18.26 5.84
C THR A 264 4.78 17.38 5.44
N CYS A 265 5.21 16.42 6.28
CA CYS A 265 6.27 15.47 5.91
C CYS A 265 5.88 14.57 4.74
N VAL A 266 4.64 14.06 4.69
CA VAL A 266 4.16 13.29 3.53
C VAL A 266 4.18 14.13 2.26
N VAL A 267 3.78 15.40 2.37
CA VAL A 267 3.88 16.35 1.26
C VAL A 267 5.32 16.55 0.80
N VAL A 268 6.25 16.73 1.74
CA VAL A 268 7.69 16.85 1.43
C VAL A 268 8.15 15.60 0.69
N ASP A 269 7.90 14.42 1.25
CA ASP A 269 8.29 13.14 0.67
C ASP A 269 7.75 12.92 -0.73
N ALA A 270 6.48 13.28 -0.98
CA ALA A 270 5.89 13.20 -2.32
C ALA A 270 6.60 14.10 -3.33
N MET A 271 7.01 15.31 -2.93
CA MET A 271 7.69 16.26 -3.81
C MET A 271 9.17 15.95 -4.03
N THR A 272 9.84 15.42 -2.99
CA THR A 272 11.28 15.14 -3.01
C THR A 272 11.60 13.69 -3.35
N ARG A 273 10.58 12.83 -3.46
CA ARG A 273 10.70 11.37 -3.63
C ARG A 273 11.60 10.74 -2.55
N SER A 274 11.46 11.24 -1.32
CA SER A 274 12.16 10.73 -0.13
C SER A 274 11.19 9.99 0.80
N ARG A 275 11.73 9.45 1.89
CA ARG A 275 10.95 8.97 3.03
C ARG A 275 11.53 9.56 4.30
N HIS A 276 10.66 10.05 5.17
CA HIS A 276 11.03 10.49 6.52
C HIS A 276 10.82 9.39 7.56
N ASP A 277 11.47 9.54 8.71
CA ASP A 277 11.14 8.79 9.92
C ASP A 277 10.09 9.56 10.73
N SER A 278 8.84 9.11 10.67
CA SER A 278 7.69 9.76 11.30
C SER A 278 7.78 9.80 12.83
N ASN A 279 8.29 8.75 13.46
CA ASN A 279 8.38 8.69 14.93
C ASN A 279 9.45 9.65 15.43
N ARG A 280 10.62 9.61 14.77
CA ARG A 280 11.71 10.53 15.05
C ARG A 280 11.30 11.99 14.80
N GLU A 281 10.50 12.23 13.76
CA GLU A 281 9.98 13.58 13.47
C GLU A 281 9.12 14.12 14.61
N ILE A 282 8.16 13.34 15.11
CA ILE A 282 7.30 13.77 16.23
C ILE A 282 8.14 14.04 17.49
N ILE A 283 9.11 13.18 17.80
CA ILE A 283 10.04 13.41 18.92
C ILE A 283 10.80 14.73 18.72
N GLY A 284 11.31 14.97 17.51
CA GLY A 284 12.01 16.20 17.16
C GLY A 284 11.15 17.45 17.32
N GLN A 285 9.89 17.42 16.87
CA GLN A 285 8.94 18.52 17.10
C GLN A 285 8.61 18.71 18.58
N GLY A 286 8.44 17.62 19.35
CA GLY A 286 8.21 17.70 20.79
C GLY A 286 9.37 18.38 21.51
N LEU A 287 10.62 17.97 21.23
CA LEU A 287 11.80 18.63 21.79
C LEU A 287 11.91 20.11 21.37
N ALA A 288 11.53 20.43 20.14
CA ALA A 288 11.57 21.79 19.64
C ALA A 288 10.48 22.68 20.26
N ASN A 289 9.27 22.15 20.47
CA ASN A 289 8.19 22.81 21.19
C ASN A 289 8.54 23.00 22.68
N LEU A 290 9.21 22.03 23.29
CA LEU A 290 9.73 22.16 24.66
C LEU A 290 10.74 23.31 24.74
N ALA A 291 11.73 23.33 23.84
CA ALA A 291 12.72 24.41 23.77
C ALA A 291 12.07 25.77 23.52
N SER A 292 11.08 25.82 22.62
CA SER A 292 10.28 27.03 22.36
C SER A 292 9.58 27.50 23.63
N ALA A 293 8.86 26.62 24.33
CA ALA A 293 8.14 26.98 25.55
C ALA A 293 9.09 27.47 26.65
N CYS A 294 10.24 26.83 26.84
CA CYS A 294 11.27 27.27 27.79
C CYS A 294 11.81 28.66 27.48
N LEU A 295 11.89 29.05 26.21
CA LEU A 295 12.30 30.40 25.80
C LEU A 295 11.16 31.43 25.86
N GLY A 296 9.95 31.03 26.25
CA GLY A 296 8.76 31.88 26.18
C GLY A 296 8.24 32.07 24.74
N GLY A 297 8.64 31.18 23.84
CA GLY A 297 8.24 31.12 22.45
C GLY A 297 6.92 30.39 22.25
N MET A 298 6.27 30.71 21.13
CA MET A 298 5.00 30.10 20.74
C MET A 298 5.22 28.67 20.18
N PRO A 299 4.38 27.68 20.56
CA PRO A 299 4.46 26.34 19.97
C PRO A 299 4.13 26.34 18.47
N GLY A 300 4.58 25.31 17.78
CA GLY A 300 4.42 25.18 16.33
C GLY A 300 4.66 23.77 15.82
N ALA A 301 4.73 23.66 14.50
CA ALA A 301 4.78 22.40 13.78
C ALA A 301 5.56 22.58 12.47
N GLY A 302 5.77 21.48 11.75
CA GLY A 302 6.22 21.53 10.36
C GLY A 302 5.24 22.35 9.50
N THR A 303 5.67 23.53 9.02
CA THR A 303 4.78 24.47 8.32
C THR A 303 4.80 24.25 6.82
N SER A 304 3.65 23.98 6.21
CA SER A 304 3.59 23.67 4.77
C SER A 304 4.06 24.85 3.91
N GLY A 305 3.61 26.08 4.17
CA GLY A 305 3.96 27.24 3.35
C GLY A 305 5.47 27.52 3.28
N ALA A 306 6.15 27.62 4.43
CA ALA A 306 7.58 27.90 4.47
C ALA A 306 8.41 26.73 3.93
N THR A 307 8.00 25.49 4.22
CA THR A 307 8.64 24.28 3.69
C THR A 307 8.58 24.23 2.17
N LEU A 308 7.44 24.59 1.57
CA LEU A 308 7.29 24.58 0.12
C LEU A 308 8.10 25.68 -0.56
N VAL A 309 8.19 26.87 0.05
CA VAL A 309 9.15 27.91 -0.40
C VAL A 309 10.58 27.41 -0.31
N ASN A 310 10.94 26.73 0.77
CA ASN A 310 12.28 26.18 0.95
C ASN A 310 12.63 25.19 -0.16
N ILE A 311 11.76 24.22 -0.44
CA ILE A 311 11.95 23.23 -1.51
C ILE A 311 12.00 23.91 -2.88
N ALA A 312 11.05 24.81 -3.18
CA ALA A 312 11.01 25.54 -4.45
C ALA A 312 12.22 26.48 -4.65
N SER A 313 12.86 26.91 -3.56
CA SER A 313 14.10 27.69 -3.57
C SER A 313 15.35 26.83 -3.66
N GLY A 314 15.21 25.51 -3.76
CA GLY A 314 16.32 24.57 -3.91
C GLY A 314 16.89 24.05 -2.58
N GLY A 315 16.17 24.17 -1.46
CA GLY A 315 16.56 23.59 -0.18
C GLY A 315 16.66 22.06 -0.27
N ARG A 316 17.83 21.49 0.10
CA ARG A 316 18.11 20.04 -0.09
C ARG A 316 18.33 19.25 1.19
N THR A 317 18.60 19.90 2.32
CA THR A 317 18.99 19.23 3.58
C THR A 317 18.35 19.93 4.77
N ARG A 318 18.32 19.26 5.93
CA ARG A 318 17.94 19.87 7.22
C ARG A 318 18.67 21.18 7.58
N ALA A 319 19.84 21.43 7.00
CA ALA A 319 20.59 22.68 7.22
C ALA A 319 19.79 23.92 6.82
N SER A 320 18.90 23.81 5.82
CA SER A 320 18.05 24.94 5.42
C SER A 320 17.11 25.39 6.54
N SER A 321 16.67 24.46 7.40
CA SER A 321 15.82 24.72 8.55
C SER A 321 16.62 25.30 9.73
N ILE A 322 17.80 24.75 10.01
CA ILE A 322 18.70 25.32 11.03
C ILE A 322 19.08 26.77 10.69
N LEU A 323 19.51 27.01 9.44
CA LEU A 323 19.81 28.35 8.95
C LEU A 323 18.59 29.27 9.02
N GLU A 324 17.39 28.72 8.85
CA GLU A 324 16.14 29.46 8.97
C GLU A 324 15.97 30.03 10.38
N GLY A 325 16.05 29.19 11.41
CA GLY A 325 15.95 29.61 12.80
C GLY A 325 17.10 30.52 13.23
N VAL A 326 18.33 30.25 12.77
CA VAL A 326 19.49 31.13 13.02
C VAL A 326 19.30 32.50 12.39
N PHE A 327 18.81 32.58 11.15
CA PHE A 327 18.55 33.87 10.50
C PHE A 327 17.38 34.60 11.15
N VAL A 328 16.34 33.91 11.65
CA VAL A 328 15.30 34.55 12.47
C VAL A 328 15.91 35.19 13.72
N LEU A 329 16.77 34.46 14.43
CA LEU A 329 17.44 34.99 15.63
C LEU A 329 18.34 36.18 15.30
N LEU A 330 19.16 36.09 14.26
CA LEU A 330 20.01 37.20 13.81
C LEU A 330 19.18 38.39 13.35
N ALA A 331 18.08 38.16 12.62
CA ALA A 331 17.21 39.23 12.19
C ALA A 331 16.54 39.92 13.38
N PHE A 332 16.17 39.18 14.41
CA PHE A 332 15.64 39.71 15.65
C PHE A 332 16.67 40.57 16.40
N LEU A 333 17.89 40.05 16.59
CA LEU A 333 18.94 40.72 17.37
C LEU A 333 19.59 41.90 16.63
N LEU A 334 19.78 41.80 15.32
CA LEU A 334 20.59 42.75 14.53
C LEU A 334 19.76 43.59 13.56
N LEU A 335 18.65 43.05 13.04
CA LEU A 335 17.90 43.65 11.94
C LEU A 335 16.47 44.07 12.32
N GLY A 336 16.09 44.06 13.60
CA GLY A 336 14.71 44.36 14.03
C GLY A 336 14.18 45.69 13.48
N ARG A 337 15.06 46.71 13.40
CA ARG A 337 14.75 48.01 12.78
C ARG A 337 14.53 47.94 11.27
N LEU A 338 15.24 47.06 10.56
CA LEU A 338 15.14 46.89 9.11
C LEU A 338 13.95 46.01 8.71
N VAL A 339 13.67 44.95 9.46
CA VAL A 339 12.53 44.04 9.23
C VAL A 339 11.20 44.80 9.30
N ALA A 340 11.10 45.79 10.17
CA ALA A 340 9.93 46.66 10.30
C ALA A 340 9.52 47.34 8.98
N TRP A 341 10.48 47.58 8.07
CA TRP A 341 10.28 48.23 6.76
C TRP A 341 9.94 47.27 5.63
N ALA A 342 9.86 45.95 5.87
CA ALA A 342 9.55 45.01 4.81
C ALA A 342 8.14 45.26 4.24
N PRO A 343 7.98 45.49 2.92
CA PRO A 343 6.67 45.75 2.33
C PRO A 343 5.81 44.49 2.34
N ILE A 344 4.59 44.59 2.89
CA ILE A 344 3.64 43.47 2.98
C ILE A 344 3.28 42.98 1.57
N ALA A 345 3.07 43.88 0.62
CA ALA A 345 2.71 43.53 -0.76
C ALA A 345 3.80 42.72 -1.48
N ALA A 346 5.09 42.98 -1.19
CA ALA A 346 6.20 42.20 -1.74
C ALA A 346 6.19 40.77 -1.20
N LEU A 347 5.96 40.61 0.11
CA LEU A 347 5.84 39.30 0.76
C LEU A 347 4.62 38.53 0.23
N SER A 348 3.48 39.19 0.07
CA SER A 348 2.27 38.60 -0.53
C SER A 348 2.50 38.17 -1.96
N GLY A 349 3.18 38.98 -2.78
CA GLY A 349 3.54 38.63 -4.15
C GLY A 349 4.41 37.37 -4.24
N ILE A 350 5.42 37.25 -3.38
CA ILE A 350 6.26 36.04 -3.30
C ILE A 350 5.42 34.81 -2.97
N LEU A 351 4.53 34.91 -1.98
CA LEU A 351 3.67 33.81 -1.56
C LEU A 351 2.63 33.41 -2.62
N ILE A 352 2.16 34.35 -3.43
CA ILE A 352 1.29 34.07 -4.57
C ILE A 352 2.03 33.24 -5.63
N VAL A 353 3.27 33.60 -5.99
CA VAL A 353 4.06 32.81 -6.95
C VAL A 353 4.30 31.39 -6.44
N VAL A 354 4.57 31.24 -5.14
CA VAL A 354 4.71 29.92 -4.50
C VAL A 354 3.40 29.15 -4.56
N ALA A 355 2.29 29.76 -4.19
CA ALA A 355 0.97 29.14 -4.18
C ALA A 355 0.58 28.58 -5.56
N VAL A 356 0.84 29.33 -6.63
CA VAL A 356 0.58 28.87 -8.01
C VAL A 356 1.46 27.68 -8.39
N ARG A 357 2.72 27.65 -7.93
CA ARG A 357 3.64 26.52 -8.16
C ARG A 357 3.29 25.27 -7.35
N MET A 358 2.54 25.42 -6.25
CA MET A 358 2.08 24.29 -5.41
C MET A 358 0.89 23.55 -6.02
N PHE A 359 0.12 24.19 -6.90
CA PHE A 359 -1.03 23.56 -7.53
C PHE A 359 -0.57 22.44 -8.47
N ASP A 360 -1.05 21.22 -8.23
CA ASP A 360 -0.68 20.08 -9.08
C ASP A 360 -1.51 20.01 -10.35
N TRP A 361 -1.01 20.68 -11.39
CA TRP A 361 -1.62 20.66 -12.73
C TRP A 361 -1.66 19.26 -13.35
N SER A 362 -0.82 18.32 -12.87
CA SER A 362 -0.78 16.97 -13.41
C SER A 362 -2.01 16.15 -13.03
N SER A 363 -2.60 16.43 -11.86
CA SER A 363 -3.82 15.78 -11.37
C SER A 363 -5.03 15.98 -12.29
N VAL A 364 -5.09 17.09 -13.04
CA VAL A 364 -6.16 17.34 -14.02
C VAL A 364 -6.17 16.27 -15.11
N ARG A 365 -5.03 15.60 -15.38
CA ARG A 365 -4.96 14.50 -16.36
C ARG A 365 -5.72 13.26 -15.91
N LEU A 366 -5.98 13.09 -14.61
CA LEU A 366 -6.77 11.96 -14.07
C LEU A 366 -8.23 12.00 -14.55
N LEU A 367 -8.73 13.14 -15.02
CA LEU A 367 -10.04 13.26 -15.67
C LEU A 367 -10.14 12.52 -17.02
N LYS A 368 -9.01 12.18 -17.64
CA LYS A 368 -9.00 11.62 -19.00
C LYS A 368 -9.34 10.13 -19.06
N GLN A 369 -9.19 9.40 -17.94
CA GLN A 369 -9.39 7.94 -17.91
C GLN A 369 -10.49 7.58 -16.90
N LYS A 370 -11.34 6.61 -17.26
CA LYS A 370 -12.45 6.15 -16.41
C LYS A 370 -11.95 5.50 -15.10
N SER A 371 -10.80 4.85 -15.13
CA SER A 371 -10.21 4.21 -13.94
C SER A 371 -9.73 5.21 -12.90
N THR A 372 -9.32 6.41 -13.30
CA THR A 372 -8.72 7.42 -12.39
C THR A 372 -9.66 8.58 -12.03
N ILE A 373 -10.90 8.58 -12.53
CA ILE A 373 -11.84 9.68 -12.27
C ILE A 373 -12.21 9.77 -10.78
N LEU A 374 -12.30 8.64 -10.08
CA LEU A 374 -12.62 8.61 -8.65
C LEU A 374 -11.48 9.19 -7.81
N ASP A 375 -10.23 8.96 -8.19
CA ASP A 375 -9.06 9.60 -7.57
C ASP A 375 -9.11 11.12 -7.73
N PHE A 376 -9.51 11.61 -8.92
CA PHE A 376 -9.70 13.04 -9.15
C PHE A 376 -10.84 13.63 -8.30
N VAL A 377 -11.95 12.89 -8.14
CA VAL A 377 -13.05 13.32 -7.27
C VAL A 377 -12.58 13.49 -5.83
N VAL A 378 -11.72 12.60 -5.32
CA VAL A 378 -11.09 12.77 -3.99
C VAL A 378 -10.28 14.06 -3.93
N ILE A 379 -9.41 14.31 -4.91
CA ILE A 379 -8.59 15.53 -4.99
C ILE A 379 -9.47 16.78 -4.97
N ALA A 380 -10.50 16.83 -5.81
CA ALA A 380 -11.42 17.97 -5.91
C ALA A 380 -12.20 18.19 -4.60
N ALA A 381 -12.69 17.12 -3.98
CA ALA A 381 -13.37 17.20 -2.68
C ALA A 381 -12.46 17.75 -1.58
N VAL A 382 -11.21 17.28 -1.51
CA VAL A 382 -10.21 17.78 -0.54
C VAL A 382 -9.94 19.27 -0.77
N ILE A 383 -9.79 19.72 -2.02
CA ILE A 383 -9.58 21.15 -2.35
C ILE A 383 -10.79 21.99 -1.92
N ALA A 384 -12.01 21.54 -2.25
CA ALA A 384 -13.23 22.27 -1.92
C ALA A 384 -13.43 22.41 -0.40
N VAL A 385 -13.23 21.32 0.36
CA VAL A 385 -13.33 21.33 1.83
C VAL A 385 -12.20 22.17 2.45
N ALA A 386 -10.99 22.14 1.88
CA ALA A 386 -9.86 22.94 2.36
C ALA A 386 -10.13 24.44 2.28
N VAL A 387 -10.77 24.90 1.20
CA VAL A 387 -11.12 26.30 0.97
C VAL A 387 -12.34 26.72 1.79
N GLY A 388 -13.36 25.85 1.89
CA GLY A 388 -14.63 26.19 2.54
C GLY A 388 -14.65 26.03 4.06
N ILE A 389 -14.01 24.99 4.60
CA ILE A 389 -14.08 24.65 6.03
C ILE A 389 -12.69 24.72 6.67
N GLY A 390 -11.71 24.06 6.06
CA GLY A 390 -10.35 24.06 6.57
C GLY A 390 -9.56 22.81 6.23
N LEU A 391 -8.25 22.93 6.41
CA LEU A 391 -7.26 21.94 5.97
C LEU A 391 -7.29 20.62 6.76
N ILE A 392 -7.69 20.65 8.03
CA ILE A 392 -7.79 19.46 8.88
C ILE A 392 -8.99 18.61 8.42
N THR A 393 -10.17 19.23 8.32
CA THR A 393 -11.39 18.59 7.84
C THR A 393 -11.22 18.04 6.42
N ALA A 394 -10.52 18.78 5.55
CA ALA A 394 -10.23 18.34 4.18
C ALA A 394 -9.45 17.02 4.14
N SER A 395 -8.44 16.85 4.99
CA SER A 395 -7.71 15.59 5.12
C SER A 395 -8.58 14.45 5.61
N GLY A 396 -9.41 14.69 6.64
CA GLY A 396 -10.31 13.67 7.17
C GLY A 396 -11.30 13.17 6.11
N VAL A 397 -11.92 14.10 5.37
CA VAL A 397 -12.84 13.77 4.26
C VAL A 397 -12.11 13.00 3.15
N GLY A 398 -10.91 13.44 2.78
CA GLY A 398 -10.11 12.77 1.77
C GLY A 398 -9.76 11.33 2.16
N ILE A 399 -9.32 11.11 3.40
CA ILE A 399 -9.00 9.77 3.92
C ILE A 399 -10.26 8.90 3.93
N ALA A 400 -11.38 9.41 4.45
CA ALA A 400 -12.63 8.65 4.49
C ALA A 400 -13.10 8.22 3.09
N LEU A 401 -13.08 9.14 2.13
CA LEU A 401 -13.46 8.84 0.75
C LEU A 401 -12.48 7.84 0.11
N ALA A 402 -11.19 7.97 0.37
CA ALA A 402 -10.19 7.05 -0.15
C ALA A 402 -10.30 5.65 0.46
N ILE A 403 -10.66 5.52 1.75
CA ILE A 403 -10.97 4.23 2.38
C ILE A 403 -12.19 3.60 1.71
N VAL A 404 -13.26 4.36 1.46
CA VAL A 404 -14.46 3.86 0.77
C VAL A 404 -14.12 3.37 -0.64
N LEU A 405 -13.31 4.13 -1.39
CA LEU A 405 -12.86 3.73 -2.72
C LEU A 405 -11.96 2.49 -2.69
N PHE A 406 -11.06 2.39 -1.71
CA PHE A 406 -10.22 1.22 -1.51
C PHE A 406 -11.06 -0.03 -1.23
N ILE A 407 -12.03 0.05 -0.31
CA ILE A 407 -12.95 -1.05 -0.01
C ILE A 407 -13.68 -1.46 -1.29
N ARG A 408 -14.26 -0.50 -2.03
CA ARG A 408 -14.96 -0.77 -3.29
C ARG A 408 -14.07 -1.48 -4.32
N GLU A 409 -12.81 -1.08 -4.43
CA GLU A 409 -11.86 -1.67 -5.37
C GLU A 409 -11.48 -3.10 -4.97
N GLN A 410 -11.21 -3.33 -3.68
CA GLN A 410 -10.90 -4.66 -3.16
C GLN A 410 -12.08 -5.61 -3.31
N THR A 411 -13.31 -5.14 -3.06
CA THR A 411 -14.50 -5.96 -3.25
C THR A 411 -14.71 -6.32 -4.72
N ARG A 412 -14.19 -5.60 -5.73
CA ARG A 412 -14.48 -5.92 -7.14
C ARG A 412 -13.54 -6.94 -7.78
N ARG A 413 -12.50 -7.41 -7.09
CA ARG A 413 -11.56 -8.40 -7.63
C ARG A 413 -12.16 -9.80 -7.58
N THR A 414 -12.16 -10.49 -8.72
CA THR A 414 -12.63 -11.87 -8.81
C THR A 414 -11.65 -12.83 -8.15
N VAL A 415 -12.17 -13.81 -7.43
CA VAL A 415 -11.39 -14.85 -6.74
C VAL A 415 -11.03 -16.00 -7.67
N ILE A 416 -11.87 -16.25 -8.67
CA ILE A 416 -11.67 -17.31 -9.64
C ILE A 416 -10.61 -16.84 -10.65
N HIS A 417 -9.42 -17.42 -10.55
CA HIS A 417 -8.33 -17.22 -11.51
C HIS A 417 -8.68 -17.90 -12.83
N ARG A 418 -9.13 -19.16 -12.75
CA ARG A 418 -9.48 -19.98 -13.90
C ARG A 418 -10.62 -20.93 -13.54
N LYS A 419 -11.50 -21.16 -14.51
CA LYS A 419 -12.63 -22.10 -14.40
C LYS A 419 -12.63 -23.00 -15.61
N VAL A 420 -12.57 -24.32 -15.39
CA VAL A 420 -12.59 -25.36 -16.42
C VAL A 420 -13.57 -26.45 -16.01
N TYR A 421 -13.96 -27.29 -16.97
CA TYR A 421 -14.88 -28.40 -16.78
C TYR A 421 -14.16 -29.74 -16.96
N GLY A 422 -14.73 -30.84 -16.44
CA GLY A 422 -14.10 -32.18 -16.52
C GLY A 422 -13.90 -32.72 -17.94
N ASN A 423 -14.52 -32.12 -18.95
CA ASN A 423 -14.25 -32.43 -20.36
C ASN A 423 -13.11 -31.57 -20.98
N GLN A 424 -12.53 -30.67 -20.21
CA GLN A 424 -11.43 -29.77 -20.61
C GLN A 424 -10.15 -30.04 -19.83
N VAL A 425 -10.24 -30.73 -18.70
CA VAL A 425 -9.13 -31.12 -17.85
C VAL A 425 -9.32 -32.56 -17.39
N SER A 426 -8.26 -33.35 -17.44
CA SER A 426 -8.24 -34.72 -16.94
C SER A 426 -7.15 -34.89 -15.89
N SER A 427 -7.25 -35.95 -15.10
CA SER A 427 -6.17 -36.40 -14.25
C SER A 427 -4.94 -36.84 -15.07
N ARG A 428 -3.82 -37.08 -14.38
CA ARG A 428 -2.61 -37.66 -14.97
C ARG A 428 -2.69 -39.19 -15.13
N GLN A 429 -3.83 -39.81 -14.80
CA GLN A 429 -4.04 -41.23 -15.04
C GLN A 429 -4.38 -41.46 -16.50
N LYS A 430 -3.66 -42.39 -17.11
CA LYS A 430 -4.02 -42.84 -18.46
C LYS A 430 -5.10 -43.89 -18.39
N ARG A 431 -6.17 -43.62 -19.14
CA ARG A 431 -7.36 -44.47 -19.20
C ARG A 431 -7.56 -44.98 -20.62
N LEU A 432 -8.28 -46.09 -20.75
CA LEU A 432 -8.59 -46.68 -22.04
C LEU A 432 -9.42 -45.71 -22.89
N PRO A 433 -9.38 -45.82 -24.24
CA PRO A 433 -10.18 -44.93 -25.10
C PRO A 433 -11.68 -44.97 -24.82
N GLU A 434 -12.20 -46.11 -24.38
CA GLU A 434 -13.61 -46.29 -23.99
C GLU A 434 -13.94 -45.49 -22.73
N ASP A 435 -13.08 -45.56 -21.73
CA ASP A 435 -13.22 -44.83 -20.46
C ASP A 435 -13.10 -43.31 -20.69
N MET A 436 -12.16 -42.87 -21.53
CA MET A 436 -12.00 -41.46 -21.88
C MET A 436 -13.25 -40.90 -22.58
N ALA A 437 -13.90 -41.67 -23.45
CA ALA A 437 -15.13 -41.25 -24.10
C ALA A 437 -16.28 -41.07 -23.11
N ILE A 438 -16.35 -41.90 -22.07
CA ILE A 438 -17.33 -41.77 -20.97
C ILE A 438 -17.05 -40.48 -20.18
N LEU A 439 -15.79 -40.23 -19.83
CA LEU A 439 -15.39 -39.02 -19.09
C LEU A 439 -15.65 -37.74 -19.88
N GLU A 440 -15.41 -37.72 -21.19
CA GLU A 440 -15.74 -36.56 -22.03
C GLU A 440 -17.25 -36.28 -22.07
N GLN A 441 -18.09 -37.33 -22.11
CA GLN A 441 -19.55 -37.19 -22.10
C GLN A 441 -20.07 -36.71 -20.73
N ARG A 442 -19.52 -37.25 -19.64
CA ARG A 442 -19.91 -36.93 -18.26
C ARG A 442 -19.15 -35.74 -17.65
N GLY A 443 -18.17 -35.17 -18.35
CA GLY A 443 -17.31 -34.09 -17.85
C GLY A 443 -18.06 -32.80 -17.49
N HIS A 444 -19.29 -32.61 -17.96
CA HIS A 444 -20.18 -31.50 -17.57
C HIS A 444 -20.68 -31.61 -16.11
N GLU A 445 -20.57 -32.80 -15.49
CA GLU A 445 -20.87 -33.02 -14.07
C GLU A 445 -19.78 -32.47 -13.14
N VAL A 446 -18.61 -32.09 -13.68
CA VAL A 446 -17.43 -31.66 -12.93
C VAL A 446 -17.05 -30.23 -13.32
N VAL A 447 -16.84 -29.38 -12.33
CA VAL A 447 -16.25 -28.05 -12.50
C VAL A 447 -15.03 -27.89 -11.60
N VAL A 448 -13.96 -27.32 -12.15
CA VAL A 448 -12.72 -27.02 -11.44
C VAL A 448 -12.52 -25.51 -11.43
N CYS A 449 -12.34 -24.95 -10.25
CA CYS A 449 -12.10 -23.53 -10.04
C CYS A 449 -10.76 -23.33 -9.35
N GLU A 450 -9.79 -22.77 -10.08
CA GLU A 450 -8.52 -22.32 -9.52
C GLU A 450 -8.76 -20.98 -8.82
N LEU A 451 -8.56 -20.93 -7.50
CA LEU A 451 -8.78 -19.75 -6.68
C LEU A 451 -7.48 -18.98 -6.45
N GLU A 452 -7.56 -17.65 -6.41
CA GLU A 452 -6.42 -16.79 -6.10
C GLU A 452 -6.74 -15.71 -5.06
N GLY A 453 -5.71 -15.32 -4.30
CA GLY A 453 -5.80 -14.20 -3.36
C GLY A 453 -6.25 -14.63 -1.95
N THR A 454 -6.98 -13.77 -1.25
CA THR A 454 -7.42 -14.01 0.13
C THR A 454 -8.92 -14.22 0.12
N LEU A 455 -9.39 -15.33 0.69
CA LEU A 455 -10.81 -15.61 0.89
C LEU A 455 -11.27 -14.94 2.18
N PHE A 456 -11.99 -13.83 2.02
CA PHE A 456 -12.72 -13.17 3.10
C PHE A 456 -14.20 -13.04 2.74
N PHE A 457 -15.06 -12.68 3.71
CA PHE A 457 -16.51 -12.56 3.51
C PHE A 457 -16.94 -11.97 2.14
N GLY A 458 -16.38 -10.81 1.77
CA GLY A 458 -16.76 -10.11 0.54
C GLY A 458 -16.35 -10.82 -0.75
N THR A 459 -15.24 -11.55 -0.75
CA THR A 459 -14.77 -12.35 -1.89
C THR A 459 -15.46 -13.71 -1.98
N THR A 460 -15.76 -14.33 -0.84
CA THR A 460 -16.41 -15.65 -0.82
C THR A 460 -17.88 -15.57 -1.20
N ASP A 461 -18.57 -14.48 -0.86
CA ASP A 461 -19.92 -14.19 -1.37
C ASP A 461 -19.94 -14.05 -2.91
N GLN A 462 -18.88 -13.47 -3.49
CA GLN A 462 -18.73 -13.42 -4.95
C GLN A 462 -18.43 -14.76 -5.56
N LEU A 463 -17.59 -15.57 -4.90
CA LEU A 463 -17.33 -16.94 -5.32
C LEU A 463 -18.64 -17.74 -5.35
N LEU A 464 -19.44 -17.69 -4.28
CA LEU A 464 -20.76 -18.31 -4.21
C LEU A 464 -21.68 -17.82 -5.34
N THR A 465 -21.73 -16.50 -5.57
CA THR A 465 -22.55 -15.91 -6.64
C THR A 465 -22.11 -16.37 -8.04
N GLN A 466 -20.80 -16.43 -8.29
CA GLN A 466 -20.24 -16.86 -9.58
C GLN A 466 -20.40 -18.36 -9.82
N LEU A 467 -20.42 -19.15 -8.76
CA LEU A 467 -20.61 -20.60 -8.81
C LEU A 467 -22.06 -21.02 -8.59
N ALA A 468 -23.01 -20.11 -8.33
CA ALA A 468 -24.39 -20.46 -8.01
C ALA A 468 -25.02 -21.39 -9.06
N ALA A 469 -24.86 -21.07 -10.34
CA ALA A 469 -25.36 -21.92 -11.43
C ALA A 469 -24.67 -23.30 -11.45
N ASP A 470 -23.39 -23.36 -11.08
CA ASP A 470 -22.63 -24.60 -11.06
C ASP A 470 -22.97 -25.48 -9.86
N LEU A 471 -23.09 -24.89 -8.68
CA LEU A 471 -23.58 -25.54 -7.47
C LEU A 471 -24.99 -26.11 -7.67
N GLU A 472 -25.79 -25.51 -8.55
CA GLU A 472 -27.12 -26.03 -8.86
C GLU A 472 -27.13 -27.20 -9.85
N SER A 473 -26.17 -27.27 -10.77
CA SER A 473 -26.30 -28.14 -11.95
C SER A 473 -25.17 -29.15 -12.12
N ARG A 474 -24.14 -29.11 -11.29
CA ARG A 474 -23.00 -30.02 -11.34
C ARG A 474 -22.92 -30.82 -10.06
N ARG A 475 -22.33 -32.01 -10.18
CA ARG A 475 -22.21 -32.94 -9.08
C ARG A 475 -20.91 -32.78 -8.33
N PHE A 476 -19.81 -32.48 -9.03
CA PHE A 476 -18.49 -32.33 -8.43
C PHE A 476 -17.98 -30.91 -8.62
N VAL A 477 -17.64 -30.24 -7.53
CA VAL A 477 -17.02 -28.91 -7.54
C VAL A 477 -15.65 -29.01 -6.87
N ILE A 478 -14.60 -28.84 -7.66
CA ILE A 478 -13.22 -28.87 -7.19
C ILE A 478 -12.71 -27.42 -7.06
N LEU A 479 -12.30 -27.04 -5.85
CA LEU A 479 -11.68 -25.77 -5.54
C LEU A 479 -10.17 -25.98 -5.37
N ASP A 480 -9.37 -25.51 -6.33
CA ASP A 480 -7.91 -25.52 -6.24
C ASP A 480 -7.42 -24.32 -5.42
N MET A 481 -6.80 -24.62 -4.28
CA MET A 481 -6.38 -23.67 -3.26
C MET A 481 -4.92 -23.25 -3.41
N ARG A 482 -4.20 -23.70 -4.44
CA ARG A 482 -2.75 -23.50 -4.62
C ARG A 482 -2.30 -22.04 -4.55
N ARG A 483 -3.12 -21.10 -5.01
CA ARG A 483 -2.81 -19.65 -5.05
C ARG A 483 -3.55 -18.85 -3.98
N VAL A 484 -4.22 -19.52 -3.04
CA VAL A 484 -4.88 -18.88 -1.89
C VAL A 484 -3.83 -18.50 -0.86
N ARG A 485 -3.91 -17.26 -0.36
CA ARG A 485 -2.94 -16.64 0.56
C ARG A 485 -3.52 -16.32 1.93
N GLY A 486 -4.80 -16.63 2.16
CA GLY A 486 -5.45 -16.47 3.45
C GLY A 486 -6.92 -16.82 3.37
N VAL A 487 -7.49 -17.27 4.48
CA VAL A 487 -8.91 -17.58 4.64
C VAL A 487 -9.37 -17.01 5.97
N ASP A 488 -10.47 -16.25 6.00
CA ASP A 488 -11.07 -15.78 7.25
C ASP A 488 -12.18 -16.72 7.74
N PHE A 489 -12.56 -16.56 9.02
CA PHE A 489 -13.59 -17.40 9.64
C PHE A 489 -14.93 -17.35 8.90
N THR A 490 -15.27 -16.19 8.35
CA THR A 490 -16.54 -16.00 7.64
C THR A 490 -16.54 -16.69 6.27
N ALA A 491 -15.39 -16.75 5.59
CA ALA A 491 -15.22 -17.49 4.34
C ALA A 491 -15.44 -18.99 4.56
N VAL A 492 -14.98 -19.54 5.68
CA VAL A 492 -15.22 -20.94 6.05
C VAL A 492 -16.72 -21.23 6.08
N HIS A 493 -17.53 -20.37 6.71
CA HIS A 493 -18.99 -20.55 6.75
C HIS A 493 -19.66 -20.53 5.37
N ILE A 494 -19.18 -19.69 4.45
CA ILE A 494 -19.71 -19.68 3.07
C ILE A 494 -19.31 -20.96 2.32
N LEU A 495 -18.11 -21.50 2.56
CA LEU A 495 -17.71 -22.80 2.02
C LEU A 495 -18.56 -23.95 2.58
N GLU A 496 -18.92 -23.92 3.87
CA GLU A 496 -19.91 -24.86 4.46
C GLU A 496 -21.26 -24.75 3.76
N GLN A 497 -21.71 -23.52 3.49
CA GLN A 497 -22.96 -23.30 2.78
C GLN A 497 -22.93 -23.88 1.36
N MET A 498 -21.83 -23.71 0.62
CA MET A 498 -21.62 -24.33 -0.69
C MET A 498 -21.67 -25.86 -0.60
N GLN A 499 -21.04 -26.44 0.42
CA GLN A 499 -21.03 -27.87 0.65
C GLN A 499 -22.43 -28.41 0.99
N ALA A 500 -23.17 -27.73 1.86
CA ALA A 500 -24.54 -28.11 2.20
C ALA A 500 -25.45 -28.06 0.96
N GLN A 501 -25.34 -27.01 0.14
CA GLN A 501 -26.11 -26.86 -1.11
C GLN A 501 -25.84 -27.98 -2.13
N LEU A 502 -24.58 -28.41 -2.26
CA LEU A 502 -24.20 -29.57 -3.07
C LEU A 502 -24.71 -30.89 -2.47
N GLY A 503 -24.56 -31.05 -1.15
CA GLY A 503 -24.94 -32.26 -0.42
C GLY A 503 -26.43 -32.60 -0.51
N GLU A 504 -27.31 -31.59 -0.51
CA GLU A 504 -28.77 -31.79 -0.72
C GLU A 504 -29.10 -32.51 -2.04
N ARG A 505 -28.20 -32.46 -3.02
CA ARG A 505 -28.37 -33.04 -4.37
C ARG A 505 -27.48 -34.27 -4.60
N GLY A 506 -26.75 -34.73 -3.58
CA GLY A 506 -25.76 -35.81 -3.72
C GLY A 506 -24.51 -35.38 -4.50
N GLY A 507 -24.21 -34.08 -4.53
CA GLY A 507 -22.96 -33.52 -5.04
C GLY A 507 -21.89 -33.41 -3.96
N GLU A 508 -20.63 -33.26 -4.39
CA GLU A 508 -19.45 -33.24 -3.53
C GLU A 508 -18.62 -31.97 -3.78
N LEU A 509 -18.24 -31.31 -2.68
CA LEU A 509 -17.28 -30.21 -2.68
C LEU A 509 -15.90 -30.75 -2.33
N ILE A 510 -14.93 -30.51 -3.21
CA ILE A 510 -13.59 -31.08 -3.13
C ILE A 510 -12.58 -29.94 -3.09
N PHE A 511 -11.59 -30.04 -2.20
CA PHE A 511 -10.46 -29.10 -2.14
C PHE A 511 -9.19 -29.78 -2.64
N SER A 512 -8.37 -29.06 -3.41
CA SER A 512 -7.04 -29.51 -3.82
C SER A 512 -5.95 -28.48 -3.48
N ASP A 513 -4.70 -28.94 -3.40
CA ASP A 513 -3.51 -28.09 -3.20
C ASP A 513 -3.62 -27.13 -1.99
N LEU A 514 -4.13 -27.64 -0.87
CA LEU A 514 -4.31 -26.82 0.34
C LEU A 514 -2.95 -26.35 0.91
N PRO A 515 -2.70 -25.03 1.05
CA PRO A 515 -1.43 -24.54 1.59
C PRO A 515 -1.23 -24.99 3.04
N LYS A 516 -0.09 -25.65 3.34
CA LYS A 516 0.25 -26.09 4.71
C LYS A 516 0.46 -24.93 5.69
N THR A 517 0.97 -23.81 5.19
CA THR A 517 1.19 -22.60 6.00
C THR A 517 0.81 -21.38 5.19
N LEU A 518 -0.08 -20.56 5.76
CA LEU A 518 -0.41 -19.27 5.19
C LEU A 518 0.72 -18.24 5.46
N PRO A 519 0.83 -17.17 4.65
CA PRO A 519 1.69 -16.02 4.96
C PRO A 519 1.44 -15.38 6.33
N SER A 520 0.27 -15.60 6.94
CA SER A 520 -0.05 -15.20 8.32
C SER A 520 0.64 -16.06 9.38
N GLY A 521 1.20 -17.21 9.02
CA GLY A 521 1.81 -18.19 9.92
C GLY A 521 0.84 -19.25 10.44
N GLU A 522 -0.43 -19.22 10.01
CA GLU A 522 -1.47 -20.18 10.42
C GLU A 522 -1.41 -21.46 9.55
N ASP A 523 -1.62 -22.62 10.19
CA ASP A 523 -1.82 -23.90 9.50
C ASP A 523 -3.28 -24.01 9.08
N LEU A 524 -3.52 -24.04 7.77
CA LEU A 524 -4.87 -24.00 7.21
C LEU A 524 -5.64 -25.30 7.45
N ASN A 525 -4.95 -26.46 7.53
CA ASN A 525 -5.61 -27.73 7.84
C ASN A 525 -6.10 -27.71 9.29
N ALA A 526 -5.23 -27.32 10.22
CA ALA A 526 -5.61 -27.17 11.62
C ALA A 526 -6.75 -26.15 11.80
N TYR A 527 -6.72 -25.06 11.03
CA TYR A 527 -7.79 -24.06 11.04
C TYR A 527 -9.12 -24.60 10.52
N PHE A 528 -9.12 -25.40 9.44
CA PHE A 528 -10.34 -26.01 8.90
C PHE A 528 -10.92 -27.08 9.84
N ASP A 529 -10.05 -27.80 10.55
CA ASP A 529 -10.44 -28.76 11.59
C ASP A 529 -11.05 -28.04 12.81
N GLU A 530 -10.41 -26.97 13.30
CA GLU A 530 -10.88 -26.19 14.46
C GLU A 530 -12.23 -25.50 14.21
N VAL A 531 -12.45 -24.98 13.00
CA VAL A 531 -13.70 -24.31 12.63
C VAL A 531 -14.81 -25.32 12.28
N GLY A 532 -14.47 -26.60 12.13
CA GLY A 532 -15.44 -27.68 11.96
C GLY A 532 -15.90 -27.89 10.51
N LEU A 533 -15.13 -27.38 9.53
CA LEU A 533 -15.34 -27.65 8.11
C LEU A 533 -15.11 -29.14 7.83
N VAL A 534 -14.11 -29.74 8.48
CA VAL A 534 -13.75 -31.17 8.36
C VAL A 534 -14.41 -32.00 9.48
N LYS A 535 -15.74 -32.04 9.52
CA LYS A 535 -16.46 -33.00 10.37
C LYS A 535 -16.73 -34.29 9.60
N PRO A 536 -16.76 -35.47 10.26
CA PRO A 536 -17.09 -36.74 9.60
C PRO A 536 -18.51 -36.77 8.99
N GLU A 537 -19.36 -35.81 9.34
CA GLU A 537 -20.72 -35.63 8.79
C GLU A 537 -20.73 -34.84 7.46
N HIS A 538 -19.66 -34.10 7.14
CA HIS A 538 -19.53 -33.31 5.92
C HIS A 538 -18.75 -34.09 4.85
N HIS A 539 -19.32 -34.20 3.65
CA HIS A 539 -18.72 -34.88 2.48
C HIS A 539 -17.64 -34.00 1.83
N ILE A 540 -16.66 -33.53 2.61
CA ILE A 540 -15.54 -32.73 2.11
C ILE A 540 -14.35 -33.65 1.92
N ARG A 541 -13.89 -33.78 0.68
CA ARG A 541 -12.64 -34.49 0.35
C ARG A 541 -11.54 -33.48 0.08
N ILE A 542 -10.38 -33.68 0.71
CA ILE A 542 -9.20 -32.85 0.52
C ILE A 542 -8.12 -33.72 -0.14
N TYR A 543 -7.60 -33.25 -1.27
CA TYR A 543 -6.55 -33.93 -2.02
C TYR A 543 -5.24 -33.11 -2.02
N PRO A 544 -4.07 -33.75 -1.98
CA PRO A 544 -2.79 -33.06 -2.01
C PRO A 544 -2.57 -32.25 -3.29
N GLN A 545 -2.99 -32.76 -4.44
CA GLN A 545 -2.86 -32.12 -5.74
C GLN A 545 -4.19 -32.16 -6.51
N LEU A 546 -4.40 -31.19 -7.40
CA LEU A 546 -5.57 -31.15 -8.30
C LEU A 546 -5.70 -32.42 -9.14
N SER A 547 -4.57 -33.02 -9.57
CA SER A 547 -4.59 -34.27 -10.33
C SER A 547 -5.18 -35.43 -9.52
N ASP A 548 -4.88 -35.51 -8.21
CA ASP A 548 -5.40 -36.58 -7.34
C ASP A 548 -6.93 -36.42 -7.15
N ALA A 549 -7.40 -35.16 -7.05
CA ALA A 549 -8.84 -34.86 -6.95
C ALA A 549 -9.58 -35.25 -8.23
N LEU A 550 -9.02 -34.92 -9.39
CA LEU A 550 -9.58 -35.29 -10.68
C LEU A 550 -9.61 -36.81 -10.86
N GLU A 551 -8.53 -37.52 -10.50
CA GLU A 551 -8.43 -38.97 -10.59
C GLU A 551 -9.55 -39.66 -9.80
N ALA A 552 -9.77 -39.24 -8.56
CA ALA A 552 -10.82 -39.81 -7.72
C ALA A 552 -12.24 -39.54 -8.24
N VAL A 553 -12.48 -38.36 -8.82
CA VAL A 553 -13.79 -38.03 -9.43
C VAL A 553 -14.01 -38.84 -10.69
N GLU A 554 -13.01 -38.95 -11.55
CA GLU A 554 -13.06 -39.75 -12.77
C GLU A 554 -13.31 -41.23 -12.45
N ASP A 555 -12.63 -41.81 -11.46
CA ASP A 555 -12.85 -43.20 -11.03
C ASP A 555 -14.29 -43.43 -10.55
N GLN A 556 -14.85 -42.47 -9.81
CA GLN A 556 -16.24 -42.54 -9.36
C GLN A 556 -17.21 -42.47 -10.54
N LEU A 557 -16.96 -41.60 -11.53
CA LEU A 557 -17.77 -41.50 -12.75
C LEU A 557 -17.71 -42.77 -13.60
N LEU A 558 -16.54 -43.38 -13.72
CA LEU A 558 -16.40 -44.63 -14.49
C LEU A 558 -17.04 -45.81 -13.76
N ALA A 559 -16.81 -45.95 -12.45
CA ALA A 559 -17.39 -47.04 -11.66
C ALA A 559 -18.92 -47.05 -11.76
N GLU A 560 -19.56 -45.88 -11.75
CA GLU A 560 -21.00 -45.72 -11.96
C GLU A 560 -21.46 -46.09 -13.37
N ALA A 561 -20.60 -45.91 -14.38
CA ALA A 561 -20.86 -46.34 -15.75
C ALA A 561 -20.67 -47.87 -15.93
N GLY A 562 -20.29 -48.60 -14.87
CA GLY A 562 -19.92 -50.01 -14.93
C GLY A 562 -18.52 -50.26 -15.47
N HIS A 563 -17.76 -49.18 -15.68
CA HIS A 563 -16.36 -49.18 -16.07
C HIS A 563 -15.53 -48.96 -14.79
N GLY A 564 -15.35 -50.01 -13.98
CA GLY A 564 -14.62 -49.91 -12.73
C GLY A 564 -13.51 -50.94 -12.70
N GLU A 565 -12.36 -50.57 -12.16
CA GLU A 565 -11.25 -51.49 -11.92
C GLU A 565 -11.66 -52.53 -10.87
N SER A 566 -12.23 -53.65 -11.33
CA SER A 566 -12.66 -54.75 -10.46
C SER A 566 -11.44 -55.50 -9.91
N ALA A 567 -11.54 -55.94 -8.65
CA ALA A 567 -10.55 -56.82 -8.03
C ALA A 567 -10.34 -58.13 -8.82
N ASP A 568 -11.27 -58.50 -9.70
CA ASP A 568 -11.18 -59.63 -10.64
C ASP A 568 -10.72 -59.20 -12.06
N GLU A 569 -9.88 -58.18 -12.18
CA GLU A 569 -9.24 -57.85 -13.46
C GLU A 569 -8.52 -59.08 -14.03
N ILE A 570 -8.98 -59.58 -15.18
CA ILE A 570 -8.32 -60.65 -15.93
C ILE A 570 -7.00 -60.07 -16.49
N PRO A 571 -5.83 -60.66 -16.19
CA PRO A 571 -4.56 -60.22 -16.76
C PRO A 571 -4.58 -60.30 -18.28
N LEU A 572 -4.18 -59.22 -18.94
CA LEU A 572 -4.05 -59.21 -20.40
C LEU A 572 -3.01 -60.24 -20.87
N GLU A 573 -3.33 -60.92 -21.96
CA GLU A 573 -2.37 -61.72 -22.71
C GLU A 573 -1.58 -60.83 -23.67
N LEU A 574 -0.44 -61.33 -24.14
CA LEU A 574 0.41 -60.63 -25.12
C LEU A 574 -0.35 -60.19 -26.38
N ARG A 575 -1.36 -60.95 -26.80
CA ARG A 575 -2.17 -60.65 -27.99
C ARG A 575 -3.05 -59.40 -27.84
N ASP A 576 -3.36 -59.02 -26.60
CA ASP A 576 -4.31 -57.94 -26.29
C ASP A 576 -3.66 -56.57 -26.34
N PHE A 577 -2.33 -56.51 -26.40
CA PHE A 577 -1.60 -55.25 -26.50
C PHE A 577 -1.43 -54.78 -27.94
N ASP A 578 -1.67 -53.49 -28.18
CA ASP A 578 -1.67 -52.86 -29.51
C ASP A 578 -0.42 -53.11 -30.37
N PHE A 579 0.75 -53.32 -29.75
CA PHE A 579 2.01 -53.54 -30.46
C PHE A 579 2.16 -54.96 -31.02
N VAL A 580 1.36 -55.93 -30.54
CA VAL A 580 1.33 -57.32 -31.05
C VAL A 580 -0.06 -57.79 -31.50
N ALA A 581 -1.10 -56.98 -31.30
CA ALA A 581 -2.46 -57.28 -31.74
C ALA A 581 -2.55 -57.53 -33.26
N GLY A 582 -3.31 -58.57 -33.64
CA GLY A 582 -3.56 -58.91 -35.05
C GLY A 582 -2.37 -59.54 -35.80
N ARG A 583 -1.34 -60.01 -35.09
CA ARG A 583 -0.14 -60.64 -35.69
C ARG A 583 -0.29 -62.16 -35.82
N LYS A 584 0.55 -62.74 -36.68
CA LYS A 584 0.62 -64.20 -36.89
C LYS A 584 1.17 -64.88 -35.64
N GLU A 585 0.71 -66.10 -35.38
CA GLU A 585 1.11 -66.91 -34.21
C GLU A 585 2.63 -67.06 -34.06
N GLU A 586 3.35 -67.25 -35.16
CA GLU A 586 4.83 -67.33 -35.19
C GLU A 586 5.49 -66.06 -34.62
N THR A 587 4.90 -64.89 -34.85
CA THR A 587 5.42 -63.60 -34.36
C THR A 587 5.09 -63.41 -32.88
N LEU A 588 3.92 -63.87 -32.44
CA LEU A 588 3.53 -63.86 -31.03
C LEU A 588 4.45 -64.77 -30.20
N GLN A 589 4.77 -65.96 -30.70
CA GLN A 589 5.71 -66.89 -30.05
C GLN A 589 7.12 -66.31 -29.96
N ALA A 590 7.61 -65.66 -31.03
CA ALA A 590 8.91 -65.00 -31.02
C ALA A 590 8.96 -63.85 -30.01
N PHE A 591 7.89 -63.07 -29.88
CA PHE A 591 7.79 -61.99 -28.90
C PHE A 591 7.65 -62.52 -27.47
N ALA A 592 6.87 -63.58 -27.26
CA ALA A 592 6.75 -64.26 -25.96
C ALA A 592 8.11 -64.79 -25.47
N ALA A 593 9.00 -65.21 -26.37
CA ALA A 593 10.33 -65.69 -26.01
C ALA A 593 11.26 -64.62 -25.40
N CYS A 594 10.97 -63.32 -25.58
CA CYS A 594 11.73 -62.23 -24.96
C CYS A 594 11.04 -61.55 -23.76
N VAL A 595 9.90 -62.09 -23.33
CA VAL A 595 9.06 -61.52 -22.27
C VAL A 595 9.19 -62.35 -21.00
N GLU A 596 9.36 -61.69 -19.86
CA GLU A 596 9.25 -62.29 -18.53
C GLU A 596 8.03 -61.74 -17.79
N GLU A 597 7.39 -62.58 -16.98
CA GLU A 597 6.31 -62.15 -16.10
C GLU A 597 6.88 -61.69 -14.76
N ARG A 598 6.45 -60.52 -14.29
CA ARG A 598 6.82 -59.99 -12.97
C ARG A 598 5.55 -59.64 -12.20
N HIS A 599 5.48 -60.12 -10.97
CA HIS A 599 4.42 -59.79 -10.02
C HIS A 599 4.96 -58.79 -9.01
N CYS A 600 4.19 -57.74 -8.72
CA CYS A 600 4.55 -56.71 -7.75
C CYS A 600 3.42 -56.49 -6.75
N GLU A 601 3.78 -56.40 -5.47
CA GLU A 601 2.84 -56.10 -4.40
C GLU A 601 2.56 -54.59 -4.29
N PRO A 602 1.40 -54.17 -3.74
CA PRO A 602 1.10 -52.76 -3.49
C PRO A 602 2.21 -52.08 -2.68
N GLY A 603 2.66 -50.91 -3.14
CA GLY A 603 3.76 -50.14 -2.55
C GLY A 603 5.17 -50.60 -2.95
N GLU A 604 5.30 -51.69 -3.71
CA GLU A 604 6.60 -52.16 -4.19
C GLU A 604 7.16 -51.21 -5.27
N ALA A 605 8.42 -50.78 -5.10
CA ALA A 605 9.12 -50.02 -6.12
C ALA A 605 9.58 -50.95 -7.25
N ILE A 606 9.03 -50.76 -8.45
CA ILE A 606 9.38 -51.52 -9.66
C ILE A 606 10.79 -51.13 -10.12
N PHE A 607 11.08 -49.83 -10.11
CA PHE A 607 12.41 -49.22 -10.24
C PHE A 607 12.45 -47.85 -9.55
N ARG A 608 13.66 -47.35 -9.27
CA ARG A 608 13.88 -46.02 -8.68
C ARG A 608 14.61 -45.06 -9.61
N GLN A 609 14.37 -43.77 -9.40
CA GLN A 609 15.02 -42.67 -10.09
C GLN A 609 16.55 -42.79 -9.96
N GLY A 610 17.26 -42.61 -11.08
CA GLY A 610 18.71 -42.70 -11.17
C GLY A 610 19.25 -44.11 -11.43
N GLU A 611 18.43 -45.16 -11.32
CA GLU A 611 18.87 -46.53 -11.63
C GLU A 611 19.14 -46.67 -13.13
N MET A 612 20.26 -47.32 -13.49
CA MET A 612 20.54 -47.70 -14.87
C MET A 612 19.73 -48.95 -15.22
N SER A 613 18.99 -48.93 -16.32
CA SER A 613 18.21 -50.08 -16.76
C SER A 613 17.91 -49.99 -18.26
N ASP A 614 17.66 -51.12 -18.88
CA ASP A 614 17.29 -51.24 -20.29
C ASP A 614 15.95 -51.99 -20.46
N GLU A 615 15.15 -52.04 -19.39
CA GLU A 615 13.90 -52.80 -19.35
C GLU A 615 12.69 -51.93 -19.67
N LEU A 616 11.74 -52.53 -20.39
CA LEU A 616 10.41 -52.00 -20.68
C LEU A 616 9.35 -52.85 -19.98
N PHE A 617 8.32 -52.21 -19.45
CA PHE A 617 7.26 -52.86 -18.69
C PHE A 617 5.90 -52.62 -19.35
N PHE A 618 5.10 -53.67 -19.46
CA PHE A 618 3.69 -53.62 -19.89
C PHE A 618 2.80 -54.06 -18.75
N VAL A 619 1.77 -53.28 -18.46
CA VAL A 619 0.85 -53.55 -17.35
C VAL A 619 -0.24 -54.50 -17.83
N ARG A 620 -0.19 -55.76 -17.37
CA ARG A 620 -1.20 -56.78 -17.68
C ARG A 620 -2.43 -56.65 -16.80
N ARG A 621 -2.22 -56.24 -15.55
CA ARG A 621 -3.22 -56.05 -14.50
C ARG A 621 -2.64 -55.08 -13.47
N GLY A 622 -3.48 -54.26 -12.85
CA GLY A 622 -3.08 -53.30 -11.82
C GLY A 622 -2.67 -51.94 -12.37
N SER A 623 -2.04 -51.12 -11.54
CA SER A 623 -1.61 -49.75 -11.87
C SER A 623 -0.25 -49.42 -11.27
N VAL A 624 0.51 -48.60 -12.01
CA VAL A 624 1.84 -48.15 -11.65
C VAL A 624 1.88 -46.63 -11.60
N ARG A 625 2.22 -46.09 -10.43
CA ARG A 625 2.36 -44.66 -10.21
C ARG A 625 3.80 -44.21 -10.43
N VAL A 626 4.00 -43.16 -11.22
CA VAL A 626 5.31 -42.57 -11.49
C VAL A 626 5.48 -41.25 -10.76
N LEU A 627 6.51 -41.19 -9.90
CA LEU A 627 6.76 -40.10 -8.96
C LEU A 627 8.14 -39.47 -9.22
N LEU A 628 8.18 -38.16 -9.43
CA LEU A 628 9.42 -37.39 -9.54
C LEU A 628 9.84 -36.85 -8.18
N LYS A 629 11.08 -37.10 -7.77
CA LYS A 629 11.68 -36.44 -6.61
C LYS A 629 12.37 -35.15 -7.04
N ALA A 630 11.75 -34.00 -6.73
CA ALA A 630 12.30 -32.70 -7.01
C ALA A 630 12.92 -32.10 -5.74
N GLY A 631 14.25 -32.15 -5.61
CA GLY A 631 15.07 -31.27 -4.74
C GLY A 631 14.61 -31.04 -3.28
N GLY A 632 13.88 -31.98 -2.66
CA GLY A 632 13.27 -31.87 -1.32
C GLY A 632 12.45 -33.13 -0.98
N ALA A 633 11.74 -33.14 0.15
CA ALA A 633 10.89 -34.25 0.60
C ALA A 633 9.52 -34.35 -0.11
N SER A 634 9.31 -33.60 -1.19
CA SER A 634 8.04 -33.55 -1.92
C SER A 634 8.13 -34.38 -3.19
N GLU A 635 7.25 -35.36 -3.32
CA GLU A 635 7.10 -36.21 -4.50
C GLU A 635 6.02 -35.62 -5.42
N PHE A 636 6.35 -35.49 -6.71
CA PHE A 636 5.43 -34.98 -7.73
C PHE A 636 4.94 -36.14 -8.60
N HIS A 637 3.62 -36.31 -8.68
CA HIS A 637 3.02 -37.36 -9.49
C HIS A 637 3.04 -36.98 -10.96
N ILE A 638 3.81 -37.71 -11.78
CA ILE A 638 3.96 -37.44 -13.22
C ILE A 638 2.84 -38.11 -14.01
N ALA A 639 2.59 -39.39 -13.74
CA ALA A 639 1.62 -40.20 -14.46
C ALA A 639 1.26 -41.45 -13.67
N THR A 640 0.07 -41.99 -13.90
CA THR A 640 -0.30 -43.37 -13.52
C THR A 640 -0.54 -44.19 -14.79
N PHE A 641 0.10 -45.35 -14.88
CA PHE A 641 -0.05 -46.30 -16.00
C PHE A 641 -0.92 -47.47 -15.56
N GLY A 642 -2.07 -47.65 -16.21
CA GLY A 642 -3.03 -48.71 -15.89
C GLY A 642 -2.91 -49.93 -16.81
N ARG A 643 -3.89 -50.83 -16.74
CA ARG A 643 -3.96 -52.04 -17.56
C ARG A 643 -3.91 -51.73 -19.07
N GLY A 644 -3.03 -52.40 -19.81
CA GLY A 644 -2.81 -52.21 -21.25
C GLY A 644 -1.75 -51.18 -21.61
N ASP A 645 -1.30 -50.37 -20.65
CA ASP A 645 -0.28 -49.36 -20.85
C ASP A 645 1.15 -49.91 -20.71
N PHE A 646 2.13 -49.08 -21.08
CA PHE A 646 3.54 -49.38 -20.91
C PHE A 646 4.36 -48.20 -20.38
N PHE A 647 5.44 -48.51 -19.66
CA PHE A 647 6.34 -47.54 -19.07
C PHE A 647 7.80 -48.05 -19.05
N GLY A 648 8.74 -47.14 -18.82
CA GLY A 648 10.18 -47.43 -18.90
C GLY A 648 10.77 -47.34 -20.31
N ASP A 649 10.01 -46.78 -21.24
CA ASP A 649 10.31 -46.56 -22.65
C ASP A 649 11.58 -45.75 -22.91
N LEU A 650 11.81 -44.71 -22.12
CA LEU A 650 13.01 -43.87 -22.26
C LEU A 650 14.30 -44.68 -22.06
N ALA A 651 14.42 -45.38 -20.93
CA ALA A 651 15.62 -46.16 -20.60
C ALA A 651 15.79 -47.38 -21.53
N PHE A 652 14.68 -47.99 -21.99
CA PHE A 652 14.73 -49.04 -23.01
C PHE A 652 15.28 -48.55 -24.38
N LEU A 653 15.06 -47.27 -24.70
CA LEU A 653 15.49 -46.65 -25.96
C LEU A 653 16.94 -46.13 -25.90
N ASP A 654 17.31 -45.42 -24.84
CA ASP A 654 18.61 -44.75 -24.72
C ASP A 654 19.63 -45.49 -23.84
N ARG A 655 19.21 -46.52 -23.11
CA ARG A 655 20.01 -47.26 -22.12
C ARG A 655 20.58 -46.36 -21.01
N GLY A 656 19.84 -45.31 -20.66
CA GLY A 656 20.17 -44.31 -19.65
C GLY A 656 19.63 -44.63 -18.25
N GLN A 657 19.54 -43.59 -17.42
CA GLN A 657 19.01 -43.67 -16.06
C GLN A 657 17.49 -43.49 -16.03
N ARG A 658 16.81 -44.13 -15.07
CA ARG A 658 15.39 -43.89 -14.80
C ARG A 658 15.18 -42.44 -14.37
N SER A 659 14.21 -41.76 -15.00
CA SER A 659 13.91 -40.35 -14.75
C SER A 659 13.07 -40.09 -13.50
N ALA A 660 12.40 -41.12 -12.96
CA ALA A 660 11.46 -41.05 -11.85
C ALA A 660 11.34 -42.42 -11.15
N ASP A 661 10.73 -42.45 -9.96
CA ASP A 661 10.36 -43.70 -9.28
C ASP A 661 9.09 -44.27 -9.92
N ALA A 662 9.02 -45.58 -10.09
CA ALA A 662 7.81 -46.30 -10.48
C ALA A 662 7.40 -47.25 -9.37
N ILE A 663 6.21 -47.05 -8.80
CA ILE A 663 5.71 -47.80 -7.64
C ILE A 663 4.41 -48.48 -8.04
N ALA A 664 4.29 -49.77 -7.75
CA ALA A 664 3.04 -50.50 -7.90
C ALA A 664 2.05 -49.94 -6.88
N GLU A 665 0.91 -49.42 -7.34
CA GLU A 665 -0.11 -48.86 -6.45
C GLU A 665 -0.99 -49.96 -5.84
N ARG A 666 -1.16 -51.04 -6.59
CA ARG A 666 -1.91 -52.24 -6.23
C ARG A 666 -1.18 -53.49 -6.74
N VAL A 667 -1.75 -54.67 -6.49
CA VAL A 667 -1.22 -55.93 -7.02
C VAL A 667 -1.12 -55.81 -8.54
N THR A 668 0.11 -55.83 -9.06
CA THR A 668 0.40 -55.48 -10.45
C THR A 668 1.14 -56.62 -11.12
N ASP A 669 0.57 -57.13 -12.22
CA ASP A 669 1.20 -58.12 -13.08
C ASP A 669 1.78 -57.42 -14.31
N LEU A 670 3.06 -57.64 -14.58
CA LEU A 670 3.82 -56.97 -15.63
C LEU A 670 4.39 -57.99 -16.61
N PHE A 671 4.43 -57.62 -17.89
CA PHE A 671 5.40 -58.20 -18.82
C PHE A 671 6.64 -57.30 -18.87
N VAL A 672 7.82 -57.91 -18.69
CA VAL A 672 9.12 -57.25 -18.69
C VAL A 672 9.91 -57.68 -19.92
N ILE A 673 10.42 -56.71 -20.66
CA ILE A 673 11.28 -56.94 -21.83
C ILE A 673 12.57 -56.17 -21.65
N SER A 674 13.71 -56.88 -21.56
CA SER A 674 15.01 -56.22 -21.59
C SER A 674 15.46 -55.93 -23.02
N ARG A 675 16.18 -54.83 -23.22
CA ARG A 675 16.64 -54.42 -24.56
C ARG A 675 17.56 -55.47 -25.18
N GLN A 676 18.41 -56.11 -24.39
CA GLN A 676 19.28 -57.19 -24.86
C GLN A 676 18.48 -58.37 -25.46
N ARG A 677 17.46 -58.88 -24.74
CA ARG A 677 16.64 -60.00 -25.20
C ARG A 677 15.83 -59.64 -26.45
N PHE A 678 15.30 -58.42 -26.48
CA PHE A 678 14.58 -57.92 -27.64
C PHE A 678 15.47 -57.81 -28.88
N ASP A 679 16.71 -57.31 -28.74
CA ASP A 679 17.65 -57.17 -29.85
C ASP A 679 18.04 -58.53 -30.47
N GLU A 680 18.05 -59.62 -29.69
CA GLU A 680 18.27 -60.99 -30.19
C GLU A 680 17.09 -61.49 -31.04
N VAL A 681 15.85 -61.31 -30.56
CA VAL A 681 14.64 -61.63 -31.31
C VAL A 681 14.50 -60.76 -32.57
N ALA A 682 14.86 -59.48 -32.46
CA ALA A 682 14.81 -58.52 -33.55
C ALA A 682 15.72 -58.92 -34.74
N LYS A 683 16.87 -59.54 -34.48
CA LYS A 683 17.76 -60.07 -35.54
C LYS A 683 17.09 -61.18 -36.34
N LEU A 684 16.30 -62.03 -35.69
CA LEU A 684 15.59 -63.14 -36.32
C LEU A 684 14.27 -62.70 -36.97
N HIS A 685 13.65 -61.65 -36.43
CA HIS A 685 12.35 -61.13 -36.90
C HIS A 685 12.38 -59.59 -37.13
N PRO A 686 13.03 -59.10 -38.20
CA PRO A 686 13.22 -57.65 -38.42
C PRO A 686 11.92 -56.84 -38.56
N ARG A 687 10.85 -57.45 -39.11
CA ARG A 687 9.53 -56.80 -39.27
C ARG A 687 8.84 -56.55 -37.93
N LEU A 688 9.02 -57.45 -36.96
CA LEU A 688 8.51 -57.29 -35.59
C LEU A 688 9.19 -56.09 -34.92
N ALA A 689 10.52 -56.01 -35.03
CA ALA A 689 11.30 -54.90 -34.49
C ALA A 689 10.89 -53.55 -35.10
N GLN A 690 10.75 -53.48 -36.43
CA GLN A 690 10.29 -52.27 -37.12
C GLN A 690 8.92 -51.80 -36.62
N HIS A 691 7.96 -52.73 -36.49
CA HIS A 691 6.64 -52.38 -36.02
C HIS A 691 6.63 -51.96 -34.55
N PHE A 692 7.33 -52.70 -33.68
CA PHE A 692 7.44 -52.39 -32.27
C PHE A 692 8.02 -50.98 -32.02
N PHE A 693 9.14 -50.65 -32.67
CA PHE A 693 9.72 -49.32 -32.58
C PHE A 693 8.82 -48.24 -33.20
N ALA A 694 8.11 -48.53 -34.29
CA ALA A 694 7.15 -47.59 -34.88
C ALA A 694 5.98 -47.30 -33.93
N SER A 695 5.41 -48.33 -33.28
CA SER A 695 4.32 -48.18 -32.31
C SER A 695 4.77 -47.43 -31.06
N MET A 696 5.96 -47.74 -30.54
CA MET A 696 6.54 -47.01 -29.40
C MET A 696 6.82 -45.54 -29.76
N ALA A 697 7.40 -45.27 -30.93
CA ALA A 697 7.62 -43.90 -31.42
C ALA A 697 6.29 -43.14 -31.60
N HIS A 698 5.25 -43.80 -32.10
CA HIS A 698 3.92 -43.21 -32.23
C HIS A 698 3.31 -42.85 -30.87
N SER A 699 3.39 -43.76 -29.89
CA SER A 699 2.92 -43.53 -28.53
C SER A 699 3.69 -42.41 -27.83
N ILE A 700 5.02 -42.37 -27.95
CA ILE A 700 5.85 -41.27 -27.40
C ILE A 700 5.49 -39.94 -28.08
N ALA A 701 5.26 -39.92 -29.40
CA ALA A 701 4.84 -38.70 -30.10
C ALA A 701 3.45 -38.21 -29.67
N LEU A 702 2.52 -39.12 -29.37
CA LEU A 702 1.22 -38.77 -28.78
C LEU A 702 1.39 -38.20 -27.37
N ARG A 703 2.20 -38.83 -26.52
CA ARG A 703 2.52 -38.37 -25.16
C ARG A 703 3.14 -36.97 -25.18
N LEU A 704 4.10 -36.73 -26.07
CA LEU A 704 4.75 -35.43 -26.20
C LEU A 704 3.79 -34.34 -26.67
N ARG A 705 2.91 -34.63 -27.65
CA ARG A 705 1.88 -33.68 -28.08
C ARG A 705 0.89 -33.32 -26.97
N HIS A 706 0.51 -34.28 -26.13
CA HIS A 706 -0.36 -34.03 -24.98
C HIS A 706 0.34 -33.12 -23.96
N ALA A 707 1.59 -33.44 -23.61
CA ALA A 707 2.39 -32.62 -22.70
C ALA A 707 2.65 -31.19 -23.24
N ASP A 708 2.89 -31.04 -24.54
CA ASP A 708 3.01 -29.73 -25.19
C ASP A 708 1.69 -28.94 -25.12
N GLY A 709 0.54 -29.61 -25.29
CA GLY A 709 -0.79 -29.02 -25.13
C GLY A 709 -1.04 -28.51 -23.70
N GLU A 710 -0.69 -29.32 -22.69
CA GLU A 710 -0.76 -28.91 -21.28
C GLU A 710 0.17 -27.72 -20.98
N LEU A 711 1.40 -27.74 -21.48
CA LEU A 711 2.36 -26.65 -21.31
C LEU A 711 1.90 -25.35 -21.98
N GLN A 712 1.24 -25.44 -23.14
CA GLN A 712 0.67 -24.29 -23.81
C GLN A 712 -0.51 -23.70 -23.04
N ALA A 713 -1.40 -24.56 -22.52
CA ALA A 713 -2.50 -24.13 -21.64
C ALA A 713 -1.99 -23.44 -20.36
N LEU A 714 -0.87 -23.91 -19.79
CA LEU A 714 -0.21 -23.29 -18.63
C LEU A 714 0.46 -21.94 -18.93
N ARG A 715 0.75 -21.62 -20.20
CA ARG A 715 1.36 -20.35 -20.62
C ARG A 715 0.35 -19.27 -20.97
N GLU A 716 -0.85 -19.68 -21.38
CA GLU A 716 -1.95 -18.79 -21.76
C GLU A 716 -2.84 -18.40 -20.56
N ALA A 717 -2.75 -19.14 -19.45
CA ALA A 717 -3.29 -18.81 -18.12
C ALA A 717 -2.27 -18.02 -17.29
#